data_AF-A0AAV5RW78-F1
#
_entry.id   AF-A0AAV5RW78-F1
#
_cell.length_a   1.000
_cell.length_b   1.000
_cell.length_c   1.000
_cell.angle_alpha   90.00
_cell.angle_beta   90.00
_cell.angle_gamma   90.00
#
_symmetry.space_group_name_H-M   'P 1'
#
loop_
_entity.id
_entity.type
_entity.pdbx_description
1 polymer ?
#
loop_
_entity_poly.entity_id
_entity_poly.type
_entity_poly.pdbx_seq_one_letter_code
_entity_poly.pdbx_strand_id
1 'polypeptide(L)'
;MPDYHIIPDNVRNSLNITRHTFNADELFENLHTIIHEDSHGGEPEEVEHFKYEQQLDKSFLSRSSVIGLGFGLMSPVLGMCTSMAIGLKNGGPFTIIFGFLISGICVWFCSLSLGEIVSKFPMEIHVGSAMLAPESIKLAASWYTGWLVLIGNWTMSTSITFAGAQLTISLILMTNADLISESHLIWYTVIVFYLVVTIVGVINLKFARFIETINKVCVIWIIYAIVFIDILLLIFHRNKYRSLKYALFHFDNSLSGYKSALISFIIGFQQSNFTLQGFSMLPALADEVNVPEKDIPRAMSTSVLIAAFSGVIFLLPIMIILPDTENLFNENNYNILPIVNIFVNSTESMIVSFFLVLMILGNLFFSGIGSITASSRAVYSFSRDHAIPKHDLWTFVKPESESKVPVNSVLLSMAISYFLGLLALFSTAAFNAFIGAAVLCLCSGTCIPLVLVLFTRRRVLQGAPVKIRYKLGWTINIISIVWLVLSMFSVCMPVSVPVTLRSMNYAIIVYVLCLICITVLYFRWGKYNFKLPLADEVRVSGEMHADYSHLADDIEMSASKSKDAANIDNNEITKDDISSNTKLDVDSKGDGPVRETNSSDNPFAETTLNDNPFDESPLNDDPIDESPLNDDPFTESHSNVIR
;
A
#
# COMPACT_ATOMS: atom_id res chain seq x y z
N MET A 1 7.81 -36.50 48.85
CA MET A 1 7.17 -35.49 47.95
C MET A 1 6.37 -36.26 46.92
N PRO A 2 5.23 -35.75 46.42
CA PRO A 2 4.44 -36.45 45.41
C PRO A 2 5.11 -36.39 44.03
N ASP A 3 4.99 -37.46 43.26
CA ASP A 3 5.46 -37.52 41.88
C ASP A 3 4.56 -36.70 40.94
N TYR A 4 5.17 -35.77 40.20
CA TYR A 4 4.47 -35.02 39.15
C TYR A 4 4.49 -35.82 37.84
N HIS A 5 3.36 -36.45 37.51
CA HIS A 5 3.17 -37.07 36.20
C HIS A 5 3.22 -36.01 35.09
N ILE A 6 4.24 -36.09 34.25
CA ILE A 6 4.37 -35.29 33.03
C ILE A 6 3.33 -35.78 32.00
N ILE A 7 2.44 -34.89 31.58
CA ILE A 7 1.61 -34.88 30.35
C ILE A 7 1.11 -36.25 29.84
N PRO A 8 -0.20 -36.54 29.88
CA PRO A 8 -0.76 -37.81 29.40
C PRO A 8 -0.34 -38.19 27.97
N ASP A 9 0.02 -39.45 27.74
CA ASP A 9 0.59 -39.91 26.47
C ASP A 9 -0.34 -39.70 25.24
N ASN A 10 -1.64 -39.54 25.44
CA ASN A 10 -2.57 -39.13 24.37
C ASN A 10 -2.21 -37.75 23.80
N VAL A 11 -1.82 -36.80 24.65
CA VAL A 11 -1.37 -35.46 24.24
C VAL A 11 0.00 -35.56 23.56
N ARG A 12 0.90 -36.38 24.11
CA ARG A 12 2.22 -36.67 23.52
C ARG A 12 2.11 -37.27 22.12
N ASN A 13 1.11 -38.12 21.87
CA ASN A 13 0.86 -38.71 20.57
C ASN A 13 0.17 -37.74 19.59
N SER A 14 -0.69 -36.83 20.06
CA SER A 14 -1.15 -35.71 19.20
C SER A 14 -0.03 -34.74 18.82
N LEU A 15 1.03 -34.65 19.64
CA LEU A 15 2.25 -33.87 19.38
C LEU A 15 3.33 -34.66 18.59
N ASN A 16 3.09 -35.93 18.27
CA ASN A 16 4.02 -36.75 17.47
C ASN A 16 3.78 -36.61 15.94
N ILE A 17 2.95 -35.66 15.49
CA ILE A 17 2.91 -35.25 14.08
C ILE A 17 4.22 -34.53 13.74
N THR A 18 5.13 -35.30 13.16
CA THR A 18 6.41 -34.90 12.56
C THR A 18 7.43 -34.15 13.44
N ARG A 19 8.56 -34.82 13.72
CA ARG A 19 9.86 -34.16 13.89
C ARG A 19 10.38 -33.64 12.54
N HIS A 20 9.71 -32.65 11.96
CA HIS A 20 10.42 -31.68 11.13
C HIS A 20 11.04 -30.63 12.05
N THR A 21 12.14 -30.02 11.63
CA THR A 21 12.58 -28.73 12.17
C THR A 21 11.40 -27.77 12.09
N PHE A 22 11.14 -26.96 13.12
CA PHE A 22 10.06 -25.97 13.09
C PHE A 22 10.28 -25.03 11.90
N ASN A 23 9.56 -25.30 10.81
CA ASN A 23 9.71 -24.60 9.56
C ASN A 23 8.61 -23.54 9.51
N ALA A 24 9.00 -22.28 9.72
CA ALA A 24 8.06 -21.18 9.72
C ALA A 24 7.29 -21.09 8.39
N ASP A 25 7.95 -21.45 7.28
CA ASP A 25 7.33 -21.47 5.95
C ASP A 25 6.22 -22.53 5.85
N GLU A 26 6.40 -23.72 6.45
CA GLU A 26 5.31 -24.72 6.57
C GLU A 26 4.18 -24.21 7.46
N LEU A 27 4.46 -23.51 8.56
CA LEU A 27 3.40 -22.94 9.40
C LEU A 27 2.60 -21.88 8.64
N PHE A 28 3.27 -21.01 7.86
CA PHE A 28 2.61 -19.98 7.09
C PHE A 28 1.88 -20.53 5.85
N GLU A 29 2.43 -21.50 5.11
CA GLU A 29 1.69 -22.14 4.02
C GLU A 29 0.50 -22.95 4.56
N ASN A 30 0.63 -23.71 5.65
CA ASN A 30 -0.52 -24.38 6.28
C ASN A 30 -1.61 -23.39 6.72
N LEU A 31 -1.25 -22.28 7.36
CA LEU A 31 -2.21 -21.24 7.76
C LEU A 31 -2.91 -20.61 6.54
N HIS A 32 -2.16 -20.37 5.46
CA HIS A 32 -2.68 -19.88 4.19
C HIS A 32 -3.67 -20.88 3.57
N THR A 33 -3.31 -22.16 3.48
CA THR A 33 -4.17 -23.26 2.97
C THR A 33 -5.41 -23.48 3.84
N ILE A 34 -5.36 -23.23 5.16
CA ILE A 34 -6.54 -23.30 6.04
C ILE A 34 -7.54 -22.17 5.77
N ILE A 35 -7.07 -20.95 5.44
CA ILE A 35 -7.91 -19.77 5.21
C ILE A 35 -8.48 -19.72 3.80
N HIS A 36 -7.64 -20.11 2.84
CA HIS A 36 -8.02 -20.20 1.44
C HIS A 36 -8.78 -21.50 1.14
N GLU A 37 -9.27 -21.59 -0.09
CA GLU A 37 -9.99 -22.73 -0.62
C GLU A 37 -9.11 -23.33 -1.73
N ASP A 38 -8.54 -24.52 -1.52
CA ASP A 38 -7.61 -25.13 -2.49
C ASP A 38 -8.31 -25.39 -3.82
N SER A 39 -7.71 -24.93 -4.94
CA SER A 39 -8.24 -25.10 -6.29
C SER A 39 -8.23 -26.55 -6.83
N HIS A 40 -8.02 -27.53 -5.96
CA HIS A 40 -8.22 -28.96 -6.23
C HIS A 40 -9.72 -29.34 -6.37
N GLY A 41 -10.64 -28.40 -6.15
CA GLY A 41 -12.10 -28.60 -6.14
C GLY A 41 -12.85 -28.36 -7.46
N GLY A 42 -12.26 -28.66 -8.63
CA GLY A 42 -12.99 -28.78 -9.91
C GLY A 42 -13.49 -27.51 -10.61
N GLU A 43 -13.64 -26.38 -9.91
CA GLU A 43 -13.85 -25.06 -10.55
C GLU A 43 -12.58 -24.67 -11.34
N PRO A 44 -12.69 -24.23 -12.62
CA PRO A 44 -11.51 -23.80 -13.38
C PRO A 44 -10.93 -22.50 -12.81
N GLU A 45 -9.60 -22.39 -12.78
CA GLU A 45 -8.95 -21.13 -12.43
C GLU A 45 -9.21 -20.07 -13.52
N GLU A 46 -9.68 -18.90 -13.08
CA GLU A 46 -10.04 -17.76 -13.91
C GLU A 46 -9.22 -16.54 -13.50
N VAL A 47 -8.00 -16.47 -14.02
CA VAL A 47 -7.19 -15.25 -14.02
C VAL A 47 -7.64 -14.38 -15.20
N GLU A 48 -7.88 -13.09 -14.97
CA GLU A 48 -8.04 -12.17 -16.10
C GLU A 48 -6.68 -11.92 -16.77
N HIS A 49 -6.63 -12.14 -18.08
CA HIS A 49 -5.51 -11.73 -18.92
C HIS A 49 -5.89 -10.44 -19.65
N PHE A 50 -4.92 -9.54 -19.78
CA PHE A 50 -5.13 -8.20 -20.33
C PHE A 50 -4.25 -7.98 -21.57
N LYS A 51 -4.82 -7.36 -22.60
CA LYS A 51 -4.19 -7.14 -23.91
C LYS A 51 -3.12 -6.03 -23.87
N TYR A 52 -1.97 -6.31 -23.24
CA TYR A 52 -0.82 -5.42 -23.16
C TYR A 52 0.46 -6.01 -23.77
N GLU A 53 1.32 -5.14 -24.31
CA GLU A 53 2.69 -5.50 -24.68
C GLU A 53 3.57 -5.65 -23.42
N GLN A 54 4.19 -6.82 -23.24
CA GLN A 54 5.01 -7.14 -22.08
C GLN A 54 6.43 -6.55 -22.19
N GLN A 55 6.59 -5.28 -21.81
CA GLN A 55 7.88 -4.57 -21.89
C GLN A 55 8.80 -4.83 -20.68
N LEU A 56 8.24 -5.08 -19.48
CA LEU A 56 8.99 -5.50 -18.29
C LEU A 56 9.24 -7.01 -18.28
N ASP A 57 10.20 -7.49 -17.49
CA ASP A 57 10.54 -8.90 -17.39
C ASP A 57 9.77 -9.60 -16.26
N LYS A 58 8.78 -10.44 -16.60
CA LYS A 58 8.03 -11.24 -15.63
C LYS A 58 8.89 -12.23 -14.84
N SER A 59 10.10 -12.58 -15.29
CA SER A 59 10.99 -13.49 -14.54
C SER A 59 11.88 -12.77 -13.51
N PHE A 60 11.80 -11.43 -13.42
CA PHE A 60 12.71 -10.61 -12.62
C PHE A 60 12.58 -10.79 -11.10
N LEU A 61 11.37 -11.05 -10.59
CA LEU A 61 11.11 -11.21 -9.15
C LEU A 61 10.46 -12.57 -8.83
N SER A 62 11.22 -13.44 -8.15
CA SER A 62 10.66 -14.64 -7.51
C SER A 62 9.85 -14.29 -6.25
N ARG A 63 8.91 -15.18 -5.84
CA ARG A 63 8.08 -15.04 -4.62
C ARG A 63 8.85 -14.57 -3.39
N SER A 64 10.03 -15.12 -3.11
CA SER A 64 10.84 -14.75 -1.94
C SER A 64 11.41 -13.33 -2.03
N SER A 65 11.66 -12.83 -3.24
CA SER A 65 11.98 -11.42 -3.49
C SER A 65 10.78 -10.51 -3.22
N VAL A 66 9.58 -10.89 -3.63
CA VAL A 66 8.35 -10.10 -3.38
C VAL A 66 8.01 -10.06 -1.88
N ILE A 67 8.17 -11.18 -1.16
CA ILE A 67 8.07 -11.24 0.31
C ILE A 67 9.11 -10.32 0.96
N GLY A 68 10.37 -10.39 0.50
CA GLY A 68 11.45 -9.56 1.02
C GLY A 68 11.25 -8.07 0.76
N LEU A 69 10.69 -7.71 -0.39
CA LEU A 69 10.27 -6.35 -0.71
C LEU A 69 9.14 -5.89 0.21
N GLY A 70 8.11 -6.71 0.42
CA GLY A 70 6.97 -6.36 1.29
C GLY A 70 7.36 -6.15 2.75
N PHE A 71 8.21 -7.04 3.27
CA PHE A 71 8.76 -6.93 4.62
C PHE A 71 9.74 -5.74 4.74
N GLY A 72 10.55 -5.49 3.72
CA GLY A 72 11.45 -4.32 3.64
C GLY A 72 10.71 -2.99 3.50
N LEU A 73 9.56 -2.96 2.82
CA LEU A 73 8.67 -1.79 2.75
C LEU A 73 8.09 -1.44 4.11
N MET A 74 7.62 -2.44 4.87
CA MET A 74 7.10 -2.23 6.23
C MET A 74 8.19 -1.88 7.25
N SER A 75 9.37 -2.50 7.10
CA SER A 75 10.57 -2.26 7.91
C SER A 75 10.25 -2.05 9.40
N PRO A 76 9.72 -3.08 10.11
CA PRO A 76 9.14 -2.92 11.45
C PRO A 76 10.03 -2.14 12.42
N VAL A 77 11.34 -2.43 12.38
CA VAL A 77 12.37 -1.70 13.12
C VAL A 77 12.36 -0.20 12.80
N LEU A 78 12.50 0.20 11.53
CA LEU A 78 12.59 1.61 11.13
C LEU A 78 11.30 2.38 11.41
N GLY A 79 10.15 1.81 10.98
CA GLY A 79 8.86 2.47 11.09
C GLY A 79 8.49 2.75 12.54
N MET A 80 8.65 1.76 13.42
CA MET A 80 8.36 1.92 14.84
C MET A 80 9.39 2.81 15.56
N CYS A 81 10.68 2.72 15.23
CA CYS A 81 11.71 3.55 15.87
C CYS A 81 11.54 5.04 15.56
N THR A 82 11.18 5.37 14.32
CA THR A 82 11.03 6.77 13.87
C THR A 82 9.70 7.39 14.33
N SER A 83 8.63 6.59 14.40
CA SER A 83 7.31 7.07 14.86
C SER A 83 7.01 6.83 16.36
N MET A 84 7.95 6.27 17.13
CA MET A 84 7.79 5.90 18.56
C MET A 84 7.29 7.04 19.46
N ALA A 85 7.60 8.29 19.11
CA ALA A 85 7.14 9.48 19.83
C ALA A 85 5.60 9.56 19.93
N ILE A 86 4.87 9.01 18.95
CA ILE A 86 3.42 9.04 18.89
C ILE A 86 2.83 8.10 19.93
N GLY A 87 3.24 6.82 19.91
CA GLY A 87 2.77 5.79 20.86
C GLY A 87 3.18 6.09 22.30
N LEU A 88 4.41 6.58 22.53
CA LEU A 88 4.87 6.94 23.88
C LEU A 88 4.01 8.04 24.52
N LYS A 89 3.62 9.08 23.77
CA LYS A 89 2.76 10.15 24.28
C LYS A 89 1.30 9.71 24.46
N ASN A 90 0.82 8.79 23.63
CA ASN A 90 -0.59 8.43 23.51
C ASN A 90 -0.93 7.06 24.12
N GLY A 91 -0.49 6.82 25.36
CA GLY A 91 -0.81 5.59 26.08
C GLY A 91 0.35 4.61 26.28
N GLY A 92 1.60 5.07 26.08
CA GLY A 92 2.81 4.39 26.56
C GLY A 92 3.02 2.94 26.07
N PRO A 93 3.68 2.10 26.90
CA PRO A 93 4.01 0.71 26.55
C PRO A 93 2.80 -0.15 26.13
N PHE A 94 1.67 -0.02 26.82
CA PHE A 94 0.44 -0.73 26.46
C PHE A 94 0.00 -0.43 25.02
N THR A 95 0.06 0.84 24.62
CA THR A 95 -0.39 1.26 23.28
C THR A 95 0.61 0.87 22.20
N ILE A 96 1.90 0.93 22.51
CA ILE A 96 2.95 0.45 21.60
C ILE A 96 2.82 -1.05 21.34
N ILE A 97 2.64 -1.88 22.37
CA ILE A 97 2.55 -3.34 22.22
C ILE A 97 1.19 -3.78 21.68
N PHE A 98 0.08 -3.43 22.35
CA PHE A 98 -1.25 -3.91 21.96
C PHE A 98 -1.78 -3.19 20.72
N GLY A 99 -1.46 -1.91 20.52
CA GLY A 99 -1.79 -1.19 19.29
C GLY A 99 -1.09 -1.79 18.07
N PHE A 100 0.18 -2.17 18.19
CA PHE A 100 0.89 -2.86 17.09
C PHE A 100 0.35 -4.27 16.84
N LEU A 101 0.02 -5.04 17.89
CA LEU A 101 -0.58 -6.37 17.73
C LEU A 101 -1.96 -6.33 17.07
N ILE A 102 -2.84 -5.43 17.52
CA ILE A 102 -4.18 -5.22 16.91
C ILE A 102 -4.02 -4.77 15.46
N SER A 103 -3.15 -3.80 15.19
CA SER A 103 -2.87 -3.33 13.83
C SER A 103 -2.32 -4.45 12.94
N GLY A 104 -1.44 -5.31 13.44
CA GLY A 104 -0.90 -6.46 12.69
C GLY A 104 -2.00 -7.42 12.24
N ILE A 105 -2.93 -7.76 13.15
CA ILE A 105 -4.07 -8.65 12.84
C ILE A 105 -5.02 -7.99 11.83
N CYS A 106 -5.38 -6.72 12.03
CA CYS A 106 -6.33 -6.03 11.16
C CYS A 106 -5.73 -5.69 9.77
N VAL A 107 -4.44 -5.33 9.70
CA VAL A 107 -3.72 -5.14 8.42
C VAL A 107 -3.52 -6.47 7.70
N TRP A 108 -3.39 -7.60 8.40
CA TRP A 108 -3.35 -8.92 7.77
C TRP A 108 -4.70 -9.29 7.14
N PHE A 109 -5.82 -8.95 7.80
CA PHE A 109 -7.14 -9.04 7.16
C PHE A 109 -7.28 -8.12 5.94
N CYS A 110 -6.66 -6.92 5.97
CA CYS A 110 -6.58 -6.05 4.79
C CYS A 110 -5.77 -6.68 3.65
N SER A 111 -4.62 -7.29 3.95
CA SER A 111 -3.75 -7.88 2.93
C SER A 111 -4.31 -9.17 2.35
N LEU A 112 -5.02 -9.99 3.14
CA LEU A 112 -5.82 -11.13 2.66
C LEU A 112 -6.94 -10.67 1.71
N SER A 113 -7.79 -9.73 2.14
CA SER A 113 -8.95 -9.32 1.35
C SER A 113 -8.60 -8.50 0.10
N LEU A 114 -7.45 -7.80 0.10
CA LEU A 114 -6.92 -7.14 -1.09
C LEU A 114 -6.16 -8.14 -1.99
N GLY A 115 -5.44 -9.10 -1.40
CA GLY A 115 -4.75 -10.17 -2.12
C GLY A 115 -5.70 -11.04 -2.95
N GLU A 116 -6.91 -11.31 -2.46
CA GLU A 116 -7.95 -12.01 -3.24
C GLU A 116 -8.35 -11.25 -4.53
N ILE A 117 -8.42 -9.91 -4.46
CA ILE A 117 -8.72 -9.04 -5.62
C ILE A 117 -7.54 -9.06 -6.61
N VAL A 118 -6.32 -8.94 -6.09
CA VAL A 118 -5.07 -9.00 -6.89
C VAL A 118 -4.83 -10.41 -7.46
N SER A 119 -5.43 -11.45 -6.88
CA SER A 119 -5.38 -12.80 -7.44
C SER A 119 -6.27 -12.95 -8.68
N LYS A 120 -7.49 -12.39 -8.65
CA LYS A 120 -8.39 -12.35 -9.82
C LYS A 120 -7.85 -11.41 -10.91
N PHE A 121 -7.32 -10.27 -10.49
CA PHE A 121 -6.81 -9.20 -11.36
C PHE A 121 -5.33 -8.91 -11.02
N PRO A 122 -4.37 -9.68 -11.58
CA PRO A 122 -2.95 -9.59 -11.22
C PRO A 122 -2.27 -8.36 -11.82
N MET A 123 -2.61 -7.19 -11.29
CA MET A 123 -2.22 -5.86 -11.73
C MET A 123 -2.23 -4.88 -10.55
N GLU A 124 -1.88 -3.62 -10.81
CA GLU A 124 -2.08 -2.51 -9.87
C GLU A 124 -3.58 -2.36 -9.49
N ILE A 125 -3.85 -1.91 -8.26
CA ILE A 125 -5.15 -1.86 -7.59
C ILE A 125 -6.23 -1.08 -8.38
N HIS A 126 -5.85 -0.10 -9.21
CA HIS A 126 -6.81 0.58 -10.09
C HIS A 126 -7.47 -0.34 -11.14
N VAL A 127 -6.79 -1.41 -11.57
CA VAL A 127 -7.33 -2.41 -12.50
C VAL A 127 -8.41 -3.24 -11.82
N GLY A 128 -8.13 -3.76 -10.62
CA GLY A 128 -9.13 -4.45 -9.80
C GLY A 128 -10.34 -3.55 -9.48
N SER A 129 -10.09 -2.27 -9.23
CA SER A 129 -11.16 -1.27 -9.01
C SER A 129 -12.00 -0.99 -10.26
N ALA A 130 -11.46 -1.17 -11.46
CA ALA A 130 -12.25 -1.14 -12.69
C ALA A 130 -13.14 -2.39 -12.78
N MET A 131 -12.57 -3.59 -12.65
CA MET A 131 -13.30 -4.83 -12.91
C MET A 131 -14.35 -5.16 -11.83
N LEU A 132 -14.21 -4.60 -10.63
CA LEU A 132 -15.20 -4.66 -9.55
C LEU A 132 -16.31 -3.57 -9.64
N ALA A 133 -16.15 -2.56 -10.50
CA ALA A 133 -17.07 -1.42 -10.56
C ALA A 133 -18.17 -1.60 -11.62
N PRO A 134 -19.44 -1.25 -11.32
CA PRO A 134 -20.48 -1.15 -12.34
C PRO A 134 -20.09 -0.19 -13.47
N GLU A 135 -20.41 -0.53 -14.71
CA GLU A 135 -20.00 0.20 -15.93
C GLU A 135 -20.21 1.72 -15.85
N SER A 136 -21.31 2.17 -15.23
CA SER A 136 -21.62 3.59 -15.02
C SER A 136 -20.60 4.39 -14.18
N ILE A 137 -19.83 3.72 -13.32
CA ILE A 137 -18.82 4.35 -12.46
C ILE A 137 -17.41 3.78 -12.66
N LYS A 138 -17.25 2.80 -13.55
CA LYS A 138 -16.03 2.02 -13.79
C LYS A 138 -14.77 2.88 -14.01
N LEU A 139 -14.88 3.83 -14.94
CA LEU A 139 -13.81 4.77 -15.25
C LEU A 139 -13.44 5.67 -14.05
N ALA A 140 -14.43 6.10 -13.27
CA ALA A 140 -14.21 6.96 -12.11
C ALA A 140 -13.59 6.19 -10.94
N ALA A 141 -14.10 5.00 -10.61
CA ALA A 141 -13.59 4.16 -9.53
C ALA A 141 -12.11 3.80 -9.75
N SER A 142 -11.76 3.37 -10.96
CA SER A 142 -10.38 3.10 -11.34
C SER A 142 -9.50 4.35 -11.27
N TRP A 143 -9.97 5.49 -11.80
CA TRP A 143 -9.23 6.75 -11.78
C TRP A 143 -8.93 7.25 -10.36
N TYR A 144 -9.93 7.29 -9.47
CA TYR A 144 -9.71 7.71 -8.08
C TYR A 144 -8.76 6.75 -7.37
N THR A 145 -8.94 5.43 -7.49
CA THR A 145 -8.01 4.46 -6.91
C THR A 145 -6.58 4.69 -7.38
N GLY A 146 -6.35 4.77 -8.70
CA GLY A 146 -5.00 4.87 -9.26
C GLY A 146 -4.27 6.13 -8.81
N TRP A 147 -4.94 7.29 -8.81
CA TRP A 147 -4.33 8.51 -8.28
C TRP A 147 -4.12 8.49 -6.76
N LEU A 148 -5.04 7.91 -5.99
CA LEU A 148 -4.89 7.79 -4.54
C LEU A 148 -3.73 6.86 -4.16
N VAL A 149 -3.60 5.69 -4.82
CA VAL A 149 -2.47 4.79 -4.61
C VAL A 149 -1.17 5.43 -5.11
N LEU A 150 -1.16 6.11 -6.26
CA LEU A 150 0.05 6.73 -6.81
C LEU A 150 0.58 7.89 -5.94
N ILE A 151 -0.30 8.83 -5.55
CA ILE A 151 0.06 9.92 -4.63
C ILE A 151 0.53 9.34 -3.30
N GLY A 152 -0.19 8.33 -2.79
CA GLY A 152 0.18 7.59 -1.59
C GLY A 152 1.58 6.97 -1.68
N ASN A 153 1.92 6.31 -2.79
CA ASN A 153 3.22 5.65 -2.98
C ASN A 153 4.37 6.67 -2.97
N TRP A 154 4.27 7.76 -3.75
CA TRP A 154 5.28 8.82 -3.77
C TRP A 154 5.50 9.47 -2.40
N THR A 155 4.41 9.78 -1.69
CA THR A 155 4.45 10.45 -0.38
C THR A 155 4.90 9.51 0.74
N MET A 156 4.59 8.21 0.67
CA MET A 156 5.09 7.21 1.63
C MET A 156 6.58 6.90 1.41
N SER A 157 7.04 6.82 0.15
CA SER A 157 8.48 6.72 -0.17
C SER A 157 9.27 7.95 0.32
N THR A 158 8.69 9.15 0.15
CA THR A 158 9.20 10.39 0.77
C THR A 158 9.27 10.26 2.29
N SER A 159 8.22 9.73 2.94
CA SER A 159 8.18 9.57 4.39
C SER A 159 9.25 8.61 4.93
N ILE A 160 9.44 7.45 4.30
CA ILE A 160 10.48 6.48 4.70
C ILE A 160 11.86 7.13 4.64
N THR A 161 12.17 7.78 3.51
CA THR A 161 13.50 8.34 3.27
C THR A 161 13.76 9.59 4.14
N PHE A 162 12.72 10.36 4.48
CA PHE A 162 12.83 11.50 5.41
C PHE A 162 12.97 11.05 6.87
N ALA A 163 12.19 10.05 7.31
CA ALA A 163 12.32 9.47 8.65
C ALA A 163 13.72 8.87 8.87
N GLY A 164 14.30 8.26 7.83
CA GLY A 164 15.70 7.85 7.81
C GLY A 164 16.71 9.00 7.93
N ALA A 165 16.44 10.13 7.29
CA ALA A 165 17.27 11.33 7.41
C ALA A 165 17.23 11.90 8.84
N GLN A 166 16.04 11.98 9.46
CA GLN A 166 15.89 12.37 10.87
C GLN A 166 16.66 11.45 11.83
N LEU A 167 16.65 10.14 11.57
CA LEU A 167 17.43 9.17 12.35
C LEU A 167 18.95 9.31 12.11
N THR A 168 19.37 9.65 10.90
CA THR A 168 20.78 9.93 10.57
C THR A 168 21.27 11.21 11.27
N ILE A 169 20.45 12.26 11.32
CA ILE A 169 20.73 13.47 12.10
C ILE A 169 20.78 13.15 13.61
N SER A 170 19.88 12.32 14.11
CA SER A 170 19.90 11.86 15.51
C SER A 170 21.16 11.05 15.87
N LEU A 171 21.70 10.25 14.92
CA LEU A 171 22.97 9.53 15.07
C LEU A 171 24.19 10.49 15.15
N ILE A 172 24.15 11.61 14.42
CA ILE A 172 25.17 12.65 14.48
C ILE A 172 25.08 13.39 15.82
N LEU A 173 23.88 13.86 16.17
CA LEU A 173 23.63 14.65 17.38
C LEU A 173 23.87 13.90 18.69
N MET A 174 23.66 12.57 18.75
CA MET A 174 24.03 11.82 19.95
C MET A 174 25.53 11.91 20.26
N THR A 175 26.38 12.10 19.25
CA THR A 175 27.84 12.14 19.41
C THR A 175 28.32 13.53 19.81
N ASN A 176 27.64 14.58 19.36
CA ASN A 176 27.85 15.97 19.79
C ASN A 176 26.55 16.77 19.56
N ALA A 177 25.85 17.11 20.64
CA ALA A 177 24.55 17.77 20.59
C ALA A 177 24.64 19.22 20.06
N ASP A 178 25.76 19.90 20.31
CA ASP A 178 25.96 21.30 19.91
C ASP A 178 26.44 21.45 18.45
N LEU A 179 26.60 20.33 17.72
CA LEU A 179 27.16 20.33 16.36
C LEU A 179 26.23 20.93 15.30
N ILE A 180 24.92 20.90 15.53
CA ILE A 180 23.90 21.48 14.64
C ILE A 180 22.92 22.29 15.49
N SER A 181 22.87 23.60 15.29
CA SER A 181 21.88 24.46 15.94
C SER A 181 20.46 24.15 15.46
N GLU A 182 19.47 24.33 16.34
CA GLU A 182 18.03 24.15 16.03
C GLU A 182 17.62 24.87 14.73
N SER A 183 18.11 26.10 14.54
CA SER A 183 17.91 26.93 13.34
C SER A 183 18.32 26.28 12.01
N HIS A 184 19.23 25.30 12.05
CA HIS A 184 19.77 24.62 10.86
C HIS A 184 19.42 23.13 10.82
N LEU A 185 18.83 22.57 11.88
CA LEU A 185 18.44 21.16 11.99
C LEU A 185 17.63 20.68 10.78
N ILE A 186 16.63 21.46 10.37
CA ILE A 186 15.76 21.11 9.23
C ILE A 186 16.50 21.17 7.89
N TRP A 187 17.45 22.10 7.72
CA TRP A 187 18.28 22.22 6.53
C TRP A 187 19.21 21.00 6.37
N TYR A 188 19.91 20.61 7.44
CA TYR A 188 20.74 19.40 7.41
C TYR A 188 19.88 18.13 7.20
N THR A 189 18.69 18.06 7.81
CA THR A 189 17.74 16.94 7.58
C THR A 189 17.34 16.82 6.10
N VAL A 190 17.01 17.93 5.43
CA VAL A 190 16.64 17.92 4.00
C VAL A 190 17.83 17.59 3.09
N ILE A 191 19.05 18.04 3.42
CA ILE A 191 20.27 17.68 2.69
C ILE A 191 20.55 16.17 2.80
N VAL A 192 20.44 15.59 4.00
CA VAL A 192 20.61 14.14 4.21
C VAL A 192 19.49 13.35 3.53
N PHE A 193 18.25 13.84 3.55
CA PHE A 193 17.12 13.27 2.81
C PHE A 193 17.41 13.21 1.30
N TYR A 194 17.91 14.29 0.69
CA TYR A 194 18.30 14.28 -0.72
C TYR A 194 19.44 13.29 -1.02
N LEU A 195 20.42 13.15 -0.12
CA LEU A 195 21.48 12.15 -0.25
C LEU A 195 20.92 10.73 -0.20
N VAL A 196 20.01 10.43 0.74
CA VAL A 196 19.35 9.12 0.87
C VAL A 196 18.54 8.80 -0.40
N VAL A 197 17.66 9.70 -0.85
CA VAL A 197 16.86 9.53 -2.07
C VAL A 197 17.76 9.37 -3.31
N THR A 198 18.86 10.10 -3.39
CA THR A 198 19.86 9.93 -4.47
C THR A 198 20.46 8.53 -4.45
N ILE A 199 20.89 8.02 -3.29
CA ILE A 199 21.50 6.70 -3.16
C ILE A 199 20.51 5.59 -3.55
N VAL A 200 19.31 5.59 -2.97
CA VAL A 200 18.33 4.52 -3.23
C VAL A 200 17.71 4.60 -4.64
N GLY A 201 17.68 5.79 -5.24
CA GLY A 201 17.35 6.00 -6.65
C GLY A 201 18.45 5.53 -7.61
N VAL A 202 19.73 5.82 -7.31
CA VAL A 202 20.88 5.32 -8.11
C VAL A 202 20.96 3.79 -8.06
N ILE A 203 20.60 3.16 -6.94
CA ILE A 203 20.47 1.69 -6.85
C ILE A 203 19.37 1.18 -7.79
N ASN A 204 18.19 1.79 -7.77
CA ASN A 204 17.09 1.47 -8.69
C ASN A 204 17.45 1.66 -10.18
N LEU A 205 18.31 2.64 -10.51
CA LEU A 205 18.69 2.96 -11.89
C LEU A 205 19.88 2.17 -12.45
N LYS A 206 20.96 2.02 -11.66
CA LYS A 206 22.22 1.41 -12.13
C LYS A 206 22.45 -0.02 -11.62
N PHE A 207 21.83 -0.37 -10.50
CA PHE A 207 22.03 -1.66 -9.83
C PHE A 207 20.75 -2.51 -9.85
N ALA A 208 19.83 -2.20 -10.77
CA ALA A 208 18.53 -2.86 -10.95
C ALA A 208 18.64 -4.40 -10.91
N ARG A 209 19.55 -5.00 -11.68
CA ARG A 209 19.81 -6.46 -11.68
C ARG A 209 20.11 -7.10 -10.32
N PHE A 210 20.41 -6.31 -9.29
CA PHE A 210 20.62 -6.79 -7.92
C PHE A 210 19.40 -6.60 -7.01
N ILE A 211 18.33 -5.93 -7.44
CA ILE A 211 17.09 -5.71 -6.65
C ILE A 211 16.56 -7.04 -6.11
N GLU A 212 16.54 -8.09 -6.93
CA GLU A 212 16.03 -9.40 -6.48
C GLU A 212 16.84 -9.96 -5.30
N THR A 213 18.17 -9.87 -5.38
CA THR A 213 19.09 -10.27 -4.30
C THR A 213 19.00 -9.35 -3.08
N ILE A 214 18.88 -8.04 -3.29
CA ILE A 214 18.73 -7.04 -2.22
C ILE A 214 17.47 -7.33 -1.39
N ASN A 215 16.35 -7.65 -2.03
CA ASN A 215 15.10 -8.01 -1.35
C ASN A 215 15.24 -9.31 -0.56
N LYS A 216 15.92 -10.34 -1.10
CA LYS A 216 16.19 -11.60 -0.38
C LYS A 216 17.10 -11.37 0.84
N VAL A 217 18.13 -10.55 0.71
CA VAL A 217 19.04 -10.17 1.81
C VAL A 217 18.32 -9.31 2.86
N CYS A 218 17.36 -8.47 2.46
CA CYS A 218 16.59 -7.61 3.37
C CYS A 218 15.92 -8.41 4.51
N VAL A 219 15.32 -9.56 4.20
CA VAL A 219 14.66 -10.42 5.22
C VAL A 219 15.66 -10.86 6.29
N ILE A 220 16.80 -11.39 5.84
CA ILE A 220 17.87 -11.88 6.72
C ILE A 220 18.44 -10.71 7.56
N TRP A 221 18.66 -9.56 6.92
CA TRP A 221 19.20 -8.37 7.59
C TRP A 221 18.25 -7.82 8.64
N ILE A 222 16.95 -7.65 8.36
CA ILE A 222 16.00 -7.11 9.35
C ILE A 222 15.80 -8.08 10.52
N ILE A 223 15.72 -9.40 10.27
CA ILE A 223 15.60 -10.40 11.35
C ILE A 223 16.87 -10.41 12.22
N TYR A 224 18.05 -10.36 11.61
CA TYR A 224 19.32 -10.23 12.34
C TYR A 224 19.40 -8.91 13.11
N ALA A 225 18.92 -7.80 12.53
CA ALA A 225 18.89 -6.49 13.16
C ALA A 225 18.03 -6.50 14.43
N ILE A 226 16.84 -7.10 14.38
CA ILE A 226 15.96 -7.28 15.55
C ILE A 226 16.69 -8.08 16.63
N VAL A 227 17.08 -9.32 16.33
CA VAL A 227 17.68 -10.23 17.31
C VAL A 227 18.94 -9.65 17.95
N PHE A 228 19.79 -8.97 17.17
CA PHE A 228 21.04 -8.42 17.68
C PHE A 228 20.85 -7.08 18.42
N ILE A 229 19.91 -6.23 18.01
CA ILE A 229 19.53 -5.04 18.79
C ILE A 229 18.94 -5.46 20.14
N ASP A 230 17.99 -6.40 20.14
CA ASP A 230 17.31 -6.89 21.35
C ASP A 230 18.31 -7.51 22.34
N ILE A 231 19.21 -8.37 21.86
CA ILE A 231 20.25 -9.00 22.69
C ILE A 231 21.23 -7.96 23.22
N LEU A 232 21.73 -7.03 22.40
CA LEU A 232 22.65 -5.99 22.87
C LEU A 232 21.99 -5.07 23.90
N LEU A 233 20.74 -4.67 23.69
CA LEU A 233 20.00 -3.84 24.65
C LEU A 233 19.86 -4.56 25.99
N LEU A 234 19.50 -5.84 26.00
CA LEU A 234 19.35 -6.62 27.23
C LEU A 234 20.69 -7.02 27.89
N ILE A 235 21.81 -7.04 27.17
CA ILE A 235 23.15 -7.29 27.75
C ILE A 235 23.76 -6.00 28.30
N PHE A 236 23.60 -4.87 27.62
CA PHE A 236 24.25 -3.61 27.97
C PHE A 236 23.36 -2.67 28.81
N HIS A 237 22.11 -3.00 29.09
CA HIS A 237 21.27 -2.20 30.01
C HIS A 237 21.84 -2.19 31.43
N ARG A 238 22.22 -1.01 31.91
CA ARG A 238 22.81 -0.81 33.26
C ARG A 238 21.79 -0.40 34.31
N ASN A 239 20.67 0.15 33.87
CA ASN A 239 19.59 0.60 34.74
C ASN A 239 18.74 -0.59 35.25
N LYS A 240 17.73 -0.30 36.08
CA LYS A 240 16.80 -1.33 36.56
C LYS A 240 15.71 -1.58 35.50
N TYR A 241 15.68 -2.79 34.96
CA TYR A 241 14.59 -3.27 34.12
C TYR A 241 13.21 -2.99 34.75
N ARG A 242 12.30 -2.44 33.95
CA ARG A 242 10.88 -2.31 34.31
C ARG A 242 10.27 -3.70 34.43
N SER A 243 9.29 -3.87 35.33
CA SER A 243 8.57 -5.15 35.43
C SER A 243 7.83 -5.47 34.12
N LEU A 244 7.68 -6.75 33.78
CA LEU A 244 6.90 -7.17 32.60
C LEU A 244 5.46 -6.63 32.63
N LYS A 245 4.87 -6.47 33.83
CA LYS A 245 3.56 -5.82 34.00
C LYS A 245 3.57 -4.35 33.54
N TYR A 246 4.65 -3.62 33.75
CA TYR A 246 4.81 -2.26 33.23
C TYR A 246 4.98 -2.28 31.71
N ALA A 247 5.90 -3.10 31.20
CA ALA A 247 6.20 -3.18 29.75
C ALA A 247 4.98 -3.58 28.89
N LEU A 248 4.04 -4.36 29.44
CA LEU A 248 2.82 -4.78 28.74
C LEU A 248 1.58 -3.93 29.08
N PHE A 249 1.39 -3.55 30.35
CA PHE A 249 0.11 -2.99 30.84
C PHE A 249 0.22 -1.59 31.46
N HIS A 250 1.37 -0.93 31.37
CA HIS A 250 1.43 0.50 31.71
C HIS A 250 0.84 1.33 30.55
N PHE A 251 -0.23 2.05 30.87
CA PHE A 251 -0.83 3.06 30.01
C PHE A 251 -0.67 4.42 30.70
N ASP A 252 -0.02 5.35 30.01
CA ASP A 252 -0.01 6.77 30.38
C ASP A 252 -0.25 7.62 29.12
N ASN A 253 -1.19 8.56 29.23
CA ASN A 253 -1.52 9.51 28.18
C ASN A 253 -1.41 10.98 28.64
N SER A 254 -0.77 11.23 29.78
CA SER A 254 -0.50 12.57 30.34
C SER A 254 0.06 13.54 29.28
N LEU A 255 1.11 13.10 28.58
CA LEU A 255 1.83 13.82 27.52
C LEU A 255 1.01 14.06 26.23
N SER A 256 -0.17 13.44 26.09
CA SER A 256 -1.09 13.70 24.97
C SER A 256 -2.08 14.83 25.27
N GLY A 257 -2.32 15.15 26.54
CA GLY A 257 -3.35 16.11 26.97
C GLY A 257 -4.80 15.66 26.80
N TYR A 258 -5.07 14.51 26.18
CA TYR A 258 -6.43 13.99 25.99
C TYR A 258 -6.99 13.38 27.29
N LYS A 259 -8.17 13.85 27.71
CA LYS A 259 -8.89 13.29 28.87
C LYS A 259 -9.47 11.89 28.65
N SER A 260 -9.52 11.40 27.40
CA SER A 260 -10.07 10.09 27.06
C SER A 260 -8.97 9.11 26.66
N ALA A 261 -8.74 8.12 27.52
CA ALA A 261 -7.78 7.05 27.28
C ALA A 261 -8.04 6.30 25.96
N LEU A 262 -9.32 6.10 25.59
CA LEU A 262 -9.71 5.47 24.33
C LEU A 262 -9.24 6.28 23.10
N ILE A 263 -9.35 7.61 23.16
CA ILE A 263 -8.94 8.48 22.05
C ILE A 263 -7.41 8.48 21.93
N SER A 264 -6.66 8.57 23.03
CA SER A 264 -5.21 8.40 23.01
C SER A 264 -4.81 7.05 22.42
N PHE A 265 -5.41 5.95 22.88
CA PHE A 265 -5.12 4.60 22.37
C PHE A 265 -5.31 4.50 20.84
N ILE A 266 -6.39 5.08 20.29
CA ILE A 266 -6.65 5.13 18.85
C ILE A 266 -5.63 6.02 18.11
N ILE A 267 -5.19 7.14 18.70
CA ILE A 267 -4.13 7.99 18.11
C ILE A 267 -2.78 7.25 18.09
N GLY A 268 -2.47 6.47 19.13
CA GLY A 268 -1.26 5.66 19.19
C GLY A 268 -1.15 4.63 18.05
N PHE A 269 -2.27 4.17 17.47
CA PHE A 269 -2.27 3.31 16.28
C PHE A 269 -1.60 3.95 15.06
N GLN A 270 -1.42 5.27 15.01
CA GLN A 270 -0.73 5.95 13.90
C GLN A 270 0.72 5.44 13.71
N GLN A 271 1.44 5.09 14.79
CA GLN A 271 2.77 4.45 14.73
C GLN A 271 2.71 3.09 14.02
N SER A 272 1.72 2.28 14.38
CA SER A 272 1.55 0.92 13.85
C SER A 272 1.04 0.93 12.40
N ASN A 273 0.08 1.81 12.08
CA ASN A 273 -0.43 2.03 10.74
C ASN A 273 0.67 2.50 9.78
N PHE A 274 1.47 3.49 10.19
CA PHE A 274 2.60 3.98 9.40
C PHE A 274 3.59 2.85 9.04
N THR A 275 3.86 1.98 10.00
CA THR A 275 4.79 0.84 9.82
C THR A 275 4.22 -0.26 8.91
N LEU A 276 2.95 -0.63 9.07
CA LEU A 276 2.40 -1.84 8.44
C LEU A 276 1.74 -1.61 7.07
N GLN A 277 1.58 -0.35 6.62
CA GLN A 277 0.84 -0.02 5.39
C GLN A 277 1.46 -0.55 4.07
N GLY A 278 2.74 -0.96 4.07
CA GLY A 278 3.51 -1.30 2.86
C GLY A 278 2.94 -2.43 1.97
N PHE A 279 2.02 -3.26 2.48
CA PHE A 279 1.43 -4.38 1.70
C PHE A 279 0.72 -3.90 0.42
N SER A 280 0.10 -2.72 0.45
CA SER A 280 -0.68 -2.18 -0.66
C SER A 280 0.17 -1.63 -1.81
N MET A 281 1.49 -1.62 -1.67
CA MET A 281 2.40 -1.19 -2.75
C MET A 281 2.86 -2.36 -3.64
N LEU A 282 2.74 -3.60 -3.16
CA LEU A 282 3.18 -4.81 -3.88
C LEU A 282 2.46 -5.08 -5.21
N PRO A 283 1.14 -4.82 -5.38
CA PRO A 283 0.45 -5.05 -6.65
C PRO A 283 1.02 -4.27 -7.84
N ALA A 284 1.71 -3.15 -7.59
CA ALA A 284 2.39 -2.39 -8.63
C ALA A 284 3.47 -3.22 -9.36
N LEU A 285 4.04 -4.25 -8.74
CA LEU A 285 5.11 -5.06 -9.33
C LEU A 285 4.60 -6.30 -10.11
N ALA A 286 3.31 -6.42 -10.36
CA ALA A 286 2.73 -7.57 -11.09
C ALA A 286 3.35 -7.81 -12.48
N ASP A 287 3.78 -6.74 -13.16
CA ASP A 287 4.46 -6.81 -14.46
C ASP A 287 5.90 -7.39 -14.39
N GLU A 288 6.49 -7.52 -13.20
CA GLU A 288 7.86 -8.04 -12.95
C GLU A 288 7.88 -9.41 -12.22
N VAL A 289 6.70 -10.00 -11.98
CA VAL A 289 6.53 -11.26 -11.22
C VAL A 289 6.04 -12.38 -12.15
N ASN A 290 6.49 -13.61 -11.90
CA ASN A 290 6.29 -14.73 -12.83
C ASN A 290 4.87 -15.33 -12.77
N VAL A 291 4.34 -15.49 -11.56
CA VAL A 291 2.97 -15.99 -11.29
C VAL A 291 2.25 -14.98 -10.37
N PRO A 292 2.03 -13.73 -10.83
CA PRO A 292 1.59 -12.62 -9.99
C PRO A 292 0.27 -12.91 -9.25
N GLU A 293 -0.65 -13.63 -9.89
CA GLU A 293 -1.95 -14.07 -9.35
C GLU A 293 -1.86 -14.96 -8.09
N LYS A 294 -0.70 -15.58 -7.84
CA LYS A 294 -0.46 -16.44 -6.67
C LYS A 294 0.67 -15.90 -5.79
N ASP A 295 1.73 -15.37 -6.37
CA ASP A 295 2.92 -14.93 -5.65
C ASP A 295 2.72 -13.58 -4.95
N ILE A 296 2.01 -12.61 -5.54
CA ILE A 296 1.76 -11.31 -4.90
C ILE A 296 0.77 -11.44 -3.73
N PRO A 297 -0.39 -12.10 -3.84
CA PRO A 297 -1.30 -12.31 -2.70
C PRO A 297 -0.64 -13.04 -1.53
N ARG A 298 0.15 -14.10 -1.81
CA ARG A 298 0.95 -14.80 -0.80
C ARG A 298 1.97 -13.86 -0.16
N ALA A 299 2.70 -13.06 -0.95
CA ALA A 299 3.66 -12.11 -0.43
C ALA A 299 3.02 -11.02 0.45
N MET A 300 1.86 -10.48 0.06
CA MET A 300 1.09 -9.50 0.84
C MET A 300 0.64 -10.07 2.19
N SER A 301 0.20 -11.34 2.23
CA SER A 301 -0.19 -12.03 3.47
C SER A 301 1.02 -12.29 4.38
N THR A 302 2.03 -12.99 3.86
CA THR A 302 3.21 -13.43 4.62
C THR A 302 4.08 -12.26 5.09
N SER A 303 4.25 -11.18 4.30
CA SER A 303 5.02 -10.00 4.71
C SER A 303 4.40 -9.31 5.93
N VAL A 304 3.08 -9.19 5.99
CA VAL A 304 2.39 -8.61 7.17
C VAL A 304 2.57 -9.50 8.39
N LEU A 305 2.42 -10.82 8.26
CA LEU A 305 2.61 -11.75 9.37
C LEU A 305 4.03 -11.69 9.95
N ILE A 306 5.05 -11.70 9.09
CA ILE A 306 6.45 -11.58 9.53
C ILE A 306 6.71 -10.20 10.14
N ALA A 307 6.18 -9.10 9.57
CA ALA A 307 6.31 -7.76 10.13
C ALA A 307 5.64 -7.59 11.50
N ALA A 308 4.42 -8.10 11.65
CA ALA A 308 3.65 -8.05 12.90
C ALA A 308 4.31 -8.89 14.00
N PHE A 309 4.73 -10.11 13.70
CA PHE A 309 5.37 -10.99 14.69
C PHE A 309 6.75 -10.49 15.11
N SER A 310 7.61 -10.16 14.13
CA SER A 310 8.96 -9.67 14.42
C SER A 310 8.97 -8.28 15.09
N GLY A 311 8.00 -7.42 14.77
CA GLY A 311 7.84 -6.14 15.46
C GLY A 311 7.41 -6.26 16.93
N VAL A 312 6.56 -7.23 17.29
CA VAL A 312 6.23 -7.51 18.70
C VAL A 312 7.46 -8.01 19.48
N ILE A 313 8.31 -8.84 18.85
CA ILE A 313 9.58 -9.27 19.44
C ILE A 313 10.47 -8.06 19.72
N PHE A 314 10.70 -7.22 18.71
CA PHE A 314 11.56 -6.04 18.79
C PHE A 314 11.09 -5.00 19.84
N LEU A 315 9.78 -4.77 19.96
CA LEU A 315 9.25 -3.78 20.90
C LEU A 315 9.38 -4.23 22.37
N LEU A 316 9.30 -5.52 22.66
CA LEU A 316 9.19 -6.01 24.03
C LEU A 316 10.44 -5.68 24.90
N PRO A 317 11.69 -5.91 24.46
CA PRO A 317 12.88 -5.46 25.18
C PRO A 317 12.92 -3.95 25.38
N ILE A 318 12.55 -3.17 24.35
CA ILE A 318 12.56 -1.70 24.40
C ILE A 318 11.57 -1.18 25.47
N MET A 319 10.41 -1.82 25.63
CA MET A 319 9.44 -1.47 26.69
C MET A 319 9.87 -1.92 28.10
N ILE A 320 10.76 -2.91 28.21
CA ILE A 320 11.32 -3.38 29.49
C ILE A 320 12.47 -2.45 29.96
N ILE A 321 13.29 -1.93 29.06
CA ILE A 321 14.39 -1.00 29.39
C ILE A 321 13.96 0.47 29.47
N LEU A 322 12.70 0.77 29.16
CA LEU A 322 12.20 2.14 28.94
C LEU A 322 12.49 3.07 30.15
N PRO A 323 13.23 4.19 29.95
CA PRO A 323 13.35 5.24 30.97
C PRO A 323 12.03 6.00 31.12
N ASP A 324 11.90 6.80 32.18
CA ASP A 324 10.67 7.57 32.42
C ASP A 324 10.42 8.58 31.28
N THR A 325 9.16 8.67 30.84
CA THR A 325 8.76 9.35 29.60
C THR A 325 9.04 10.85 29.63
N GLU A 326 8.95 11.50 30.79
CA GLU A 326 9.35 12.90 31.01
C GLU A 326 10.81 13.13 30.56
N ASN A 327 11.74 12.26 30.98
CA ASN A 327 13.15 12.37 30.61
C ASN A 327 13.42 12.22 29.10
N LEU A 328 12.54 11.55 28.35
CA LEU A 328 12.64 11.42 26.90
C LEU A 328 12.14 12.65 26.12
N PHE A 329 11.28 13.48 26.73
CA PHE A 329 10.65 14.63 26.08
C PHE A 329 11.00 15.99 26.70
N ASN A 330 11.90 16.03 27.69
CA ASN A 330 12.47 17.26 28.26
C ASN A 330 13.11 18.19 27.20
N GLU A 331 13.18 19.48 27.52
CA GLU A 331 13.60 20.58 26.62
C GLU A 331 15.04 20.47 26.08
N ASN A 332 15.89 19.59 26.60
CA ASN A 332 17.22 19.34 26.04
C ASN A 332 17.23 18.22 24.96
N ASN A 333 16.17 17.42 24.88
CA ASN A 333 16.16 16.14 24.15
C ASN A 333 15.32 16.13 22.87
N TYR A 334 14.54 17.19 22.60
CA TYR A 334 13.60 17.26 21.47
C TYR A 334 14.25 17.21 20.07
N ASN A 335 15.52 17.60 19.95
CA ASN A 335 16.29 17.57 18.69
C ASN A 335 16.70 16.14 18.26
N ILE A 336 16.51 15.14 19.11
CA ILE A 336 16.95 13.75 18.91
C ILE A 336 15.74 12.82 19.00
N LEU A 337 15.59 11.88 18.05
CA LEU A 337 14.48 10.92 18.07
C LEU A 337 14.47 10.10 19.38
N PRO A 338 13.32 9.89 20.05
CA PRO A 338 13.27 9.26 21.38
C PRO A 338 13.96 7.90 21.46
N ILE A 339 13.93 7.09 20.40
CA ILE A 339 14.64 5.80 20.35
C ILE A 339 16.15 5.91 20.59
N VAL A 340 16.77 6.98 20.10
CA VAL A 340 18.21 7.23 20.28
C VAL A 340 18.50 7.58 21.73
N ASN A 341 17.66 8.42 22.34
CA ASN A 341 17.74 8.76 23.77
C ASN A 341 17.48 7.51 24.65
N ILE A 342 16.57 6.61 24.27
CA ILE A 342 16.37 5.32 24.95
C ILE A 342 17.64 4.48 24.92
N PHE A 343 18.32 4.37 23.77
CA PHE A 343 19.54 3.55 23.64
C PHE A 343 20.72 4.13 24.44
N VAL A 344 20.94 5.44 24.37
CA VAL A 344 21.99 6.15 25.13
C VAL A 344 21.75 5.99 26.64
N ASN A 345 20.53 6.29 27.12
CA ASN A 345 20.18 6.22 28.54
C ASN A 345 20.10 4.77 29.08
N SER A 346 19.85 3.79 28.22
CA SER A 346 19.84 2.37 28.62
C SER A 346 21.26 1.81 28.78
N THR A 347 22.14 2.10 27.81
CA THR A 347 23.44 1.43 27.70
C THR A 347 24.58 2.18 28.40
N GLU A 348 24.40 3.49 28.65
CA GLU A 348 25.46 4.44 29.07
C GLU A 348 26.72 4.33 28.19
N SER A 349 26.55 3.96 26.92
CA SER A 349 27.65 3.64 26.01
C SER A 349 27.37 4.18 24.62
N MET A 350 28.11 5.23 24.25
CA MET A 350 28.00 5.86 22.94
C MET A 350 28.33 4.89 21.81
N ILE A 351 29.32 4.01 21.99
CA ILE A 351 29.75 3.04 20.98
C ILE A 351 28.65 2.01 20.70
N VAL A 352 27.98 1.51 21.75
CA VAL A 352 26.87 0.55 21.60
C VAL A 352 25.66 1.25 20.97
N SER A 353 25.28 2.43 21.49
CA SER A 353 24.16 3.23 20.96
C SER A 353 24.33 3.59 19.49
N PHE A 354 25.53 4.00 19.09
CA PHE A 354 25.90 4.28 17.70
C PHE A 354 25.70 3.05 16.81
N PHE A 355 26.18 1.87 17.23
CA PHE A 355 26.04 0.64 16.46
C PHE A 355 24.57 0.22 16.31
N LEU A 356 23.79 0.29 17.40
CA LEU A 356 22.36 -0.03 17.38
C LEU A 356 21.58 0.85 16.40
N VAL A 357 21.82 2.16 16.39
CA VAL A 357 21.17 3.08 15.45
C VAL A 357 21.67 2.87 14.00
N LEU A 358 22.95 2.54 13.81
CA LEU A 358 23.51 2.21 12.49
C LEU A 358 22.82 0.97 11.88
N MET A 359 22.44 -0.02 12.69
CA MET A 359 21.67 -1.19 12.21
C MET A 359 20.26 -0.80 11.74
N ILE A 360 19.60 0.14 12.44
CA ILE A 360 18.31 0.69 12.01
C ILE A 360 18.47 1.48 10.69
N LEU A 361 19.57 2.21 10.51
CA LEU A 361 19.91 2.85 9.23
C LEU A 361 20.24 1.85 8.12
N GLY A 362 20.67 0.63 8.44
CA GLY A 362 20.70 -0.47 7.46
C GLY A 362 19.30 -0.75 6.89
N ASN A 363 18.29 -0.79 7.76
CA ASN A 363 16.88 -1.05 7.39
C ASN A 363 16.26 0.09 6.57
N LEU A 364 16.77 1.32 6.71
CA LEU A 364 16.42 2.46 5.85
C LEU A 364 16.78 2.20 4.38
N PHE A 365 17.96 1.68 4.08
CA PHE A 365 18.37 1.51 2.68
C PHE A 365 17.46 0.49 1.96
N PHE A 366 17.15 -0.64 2.58
CA PHE A 366 16.22 -1.62 1.99
C PHE A 366 14.81 -1.03 1.77
N SER A 367 14.26 -0.35 2.77
CA SER A 367 12.93 0.27 2.70
C SER A 367 12.87 1.42 1.67
N GLY A 368 13.92 2.23 1.61
CA GLY A 368 14.09 3.31 0.63
C GLY A 368 14.21 2.79 -0.80
N ILE A 369 15.03 1.74 -1.04
CA ILE A 369 15.14 1.08 -2.35
C ILE A 369 13.75 0.57 -2.76
N GLY A 370 13.11 -0.23 -1.91
CA GLY A 370 11.83 -0.86 -2.19
C GLY A 370 10.69 0.13 -2.45
N SER A 371 10.63 1.22 -1.68
CA SER A 371 9.58 2.25 -1.86
C SER A 371 9.74 3.03 -3.16
N ILE A 372 10.96 3.31 -3.63
CA ILE A 372 11.20 3.86 -4.97
C ILE A 372 10.89 2.82 -6.05
N THR A 373 11.23 1.54 -5.84
CA THR A 373 10.88 0.44 -6.77
C THR A 373 9.38 0.40 -6.99
N ALA A 374 8.59 0.25 -5.93
CA ALA A 374 7.14 0.14 -6.02
C ALA A 374 6.49 1.43 -6.57
N SER A 375 6.97 2.61 -6.16
CA SER A 375 6.49 3.89 -6.70
C SER A 375 6.71 4.00 -8.21
N SER A 376 7.90 3.63 -8.71
CA SER A 376 8.18 3.74 -10.15
C SER A 376 7.39 2.75 -11.00
N ARG A 377 7.04 1.57 -10.47
CA ARG A 377 6.17 0.63 -11.17
C ARG A 377 4.71 1.06 -11.15
N ALA A 378 4.25 1.71 -10.07
CA ALA A 378 2.93 2.35 -10.04
C ALA A 378 2.82 3.48 -11.08
N VAL A 379 3.85 4.33 -11.23
CA VAL A 379 3.92 5.33 -12.31
C VAL A 379 3.84 4.65 -13.69
N TYR A 380 4.64 3.62 -13.92
CA TYR A 380 4.67 2.89 -15.20
C TYR A 380 3.30 2.27 -15.54
N SER A 381 2.71 1.49 -14.63
CA SER A 381 1.43 0.81 -14.85
C SER A 381 0.29 1.79 -15.08
N PHE A 382 0.23 2.90 -14.32
CA PHE A 382 -0.83 3.90 -14.50
C PHE A 382 -0.60 4.79 -15.73
N SER A 383 0.64 4.91 -16.20
CA SER A 383 0.96 5.58 -17.47
C SER A 383 0.61 4.71 -18.69
N ARG A 384 0.75 3.39 -18.60
CA ARG A 384 0.33 2.44 -19.65
C ARG A 384 -1.14 2.60 -20.02
N ASP A 385 -1.99 2.89 -19.04
CA ASP A 385 -3.43 3.14 -19.22
C ASP A 385 -3.74 4.60 -19.62
N HIS A 386 -2.70 5.36 -20.03
CA HIS A 386 -2.73 6.77 -20.44
C HIS A 386 -3.20 7.77 -19.37
N ALA A 387 -3.26 7.36 -18.09
CA ALA A 387 -3.80 8.19 -17.01
C ALA A 387 -2.95 9.44 -16.71
N ILE A 388 -1.62 9.29 -16.81
CA ILE A 388 -0.66 10.38 -16.58
C ILE A 388 -0.41 11.14 -17.90
N PRO A 389 -0.46 12.49 -17.92
CA PRO A 389 -0.07 13.28 -19.08
C PRO A 389 1.37 12.99 -19.54
N LYS A 390 1.59 12.96 -20.87
CA LYS A 390 2.82 12.47 -21.52
C LYS A 390 3.17 11.01 -21.18
N HIS A 391 2.17 10.13 -21.13
CA HIS A 391 2.31 8.71 -20.80
C HIS A 391 3.49 8.01 -21.49
N ASP A 392 3.73 8.26 -22.78
CA ASP A 392 4.82 7.65 -23.57
C ASP A 392 6.21 7.89 -22.95
N LEU A 393 6.40 9.02 -22.26
CA LEU A 393 7.65 9.32 -21.58
C LEU A 393 7.87 8.43 -20.37
N TRP A 394 6.81 8.08 -19.64
CA TRP A 394 6.86 7.34 -18.38
C TRP A 394 6.84 5.82 -18.58
N THR A 395 6.15 5.36 -19.62
CA THR A 395 6.15 3.96 -20.07
C THR A 395 7.45 3.56 -20.76
N PHE A 396 8.23 4.51 -21.30
CA PHE A 396 9.46 4.20 -22.05
C PHE A 396 10.48 3.38 -21.26
N VAL A 397 10.59 2.09 -21.63
CA VAL A 397 11.66 1.17 -21.25
C VAL A 397 12.66 1.07 -22.39
N LYS A 398 13.96 1.11 -22.09
CA LYS A 398 15.03 0.95 -23.10
C LYS A 398 15.13 -0.52 -23.55
N PRO A 399 14.90 -0.86 -24.83
CA PRO A 399 14.92 -2.26 -25.29
C PRO A 399 16.29 -2.94 -25.12
N GLU A 400 17.37 -2.16 -25.23
CA GLU A 400 18.77 -2.61 -25.10
C GLU A 400 19.22 -2.84 -23.65
N SER A 401 18.39 -2.55 -22.65
CA SER A 401 18.78 -2.61 -21.24
C SER A 401 18.50 -3.98 -20.61
N GLU A 402 19.56 -4.69 -20.20
CA GLU A 402 19.49 -6.01 -19.53
C GLU A 402 18.48 -6.08 -18.37
N SER A 403 18.24 -4.97 -17.67
CA SER A 403 17.34 -4.92 -16.50
C SER A 403 15.95 -4.37 -16.78
N LYS A 404 15.64 -3.93 -18.02
CA LYS A 404 14.31 -3.46 -18.48
C LYS A 404 13.56 -2.47 -17.55
N VAL A 405 14.26 -1.69 -16.71
CA VAL A 405 13.62 -0.77 -15.76
C VAL A 405 13.07 0.50 -16.45
N PRO A 406 11.87 0.99 -16.08
CA PRO A 406 11.31 2.24 -16.59
C PRO A 406 12.02 3.45 -15.94
N VAL A 407 13.20 3.80 -16.47
CA VAL A 407 14.11 4.86 -15.99
C VAL A 407 13.39 6.19 -15.72
N ASN A 408 12.52 6.62 -16.64
CA ASN A 408 11.83 7.91 -16.52
C ASN A 408 10.80 7.91 -15.37
N SER A 409 10.16 6.77 -15.09
CA SER A 409 9.26 6.59 -13.96
C SER A 409 9.98 6.58 -12.60
N VAL A 410 11.22 6.06 -12.56
CA VAL A 410 12.09 6.16 -11.38
C VAL A 410 12.49 7.62 -11.14
N LEU A 411 12.95 8.32 -12.20
CA LEU A 411 13.33 9.73 -12.12
C LEU A 411 12.17 10.64 -11.72
N LEU A 412 10.94 10.39 -12.19
CA LEU A 412 9.75 11.13 -11.75
C LEU A 412 9.48 10.92 -10.25
N SER A 413 9.57 9.68 -9.76
CA SER A 413 9.37 9.34 -8.35
C SER A 413 10.42 10.01 -7.44
N MET A 414 11.67 10.08 -7.89
CA MET A 414 12.74 10.83 -7.22
C MET A 414 12.47 12.34 -7.23
N ALA A 415 12.08 12.91 -8.38
CA ALA A 415 11.81 14.34 -8.53
C ALA A 415 10.65 14.82 -7.62
N ILE A 416 9.58 14.03 -7.52
CA ILE A 416 8.46 14.30 -6.62
C ILE A 416 8.90 14.20 -5.15
N SER A 417 9.75 13.22 -4.81
CA SER A 417 10.32 13.11 -3.45
C SER A 417 11.17 14.33 -3.09
N TYR A 418 12.02 14.81 -4.00
CA TYR A 418 12.81 16.04 -3.79
C TYR A 418 11.92 17.29 -3.63
N PHE A 419 10.87 17.42 -4.44
CA PHE A 419 9.92 18.52 -4.37
C PHE A 419 9.13 18.53 -3.05
N LEU A 420 8.68 17.37 -2.57
CA LEU A 420 8.04 17.24 -1.26
C LEU A 420 9.03 17.55 -0.12
N GLY A 421 10.31 17.19 -0.27
CA GLY A 421 11.36 17.56 0.69
C GLY A 421 11.60 19.07 0.81
N LEU A 422 11.44 19.85 -0.27
CA LEU A 422 11.51 21.32 -0.21
C LEU A 422 10.46 21.90 0.76
N LEU A 423 9.26 21.30 0.82
CA LEU A 423 8.18 21.80 1.66
C LEU A 423 8.55 21.82 3.15
N ALA A 424 9.41 20.90 3.60
CA ALA A 424 9.90 20.85 4.97
C ALA A 424 10.75 22.08 5.35
N LEU A 425 11.43 22.72 4.39
CA LEU A 425 12.18 23.97 4.61
C LEU A 425 11.26 25.19 4.79
N PHE A 426 10.09 25.19 4.16
CA PHE A 426 9.12 26.29 4.26
C PHE A 426 8.17 26.13 5.46
N SER A 427 7.69 24.90 5.71
CA SER A 427 6.79 24.60 6.83
C SER A 427 6.80 23.11 7.16
N THR A 428 7.35 22.77 8.33
CA THR A 428 7.28 21.41 8.89
C THR A 428 5.84 20.95 9.13
N ALA A 429 4.93 21.87 9.47
CA ALA A 429 3.50 21.58 9.59
C ALA A 429 2.87 21.19 8.24
N ALA A 430 3.24 21.87 7.15
CA ALA A 430 2.76 21.53 5.81
C ALA A 430 3.35 20.20 5.31
N PHE A 431 4.64 19.95 5.56
CA PHE A 431 5.27 18.66 5.26
C PHE A 431 4.57 17.51 6.01
N ASN A 432 4.41 17.63 7.34
CA ASN A 432 3.72 16.63 8.15
C ASN A 432 2.28 16.39 7.70
N ALA A 433 1.59 17.43 7.20
CA ALA A 433 0.25 17.29 6.64
C ALA A 433 0.22 16.52 5.31
N PHE A 434 1.23 16.69 4.43
CA PHE A 434 1.39 15.84 3.25
C PHE A 434 1.72 14.38 3.62
N ILE A 435 2.54 14.15 4.65
CA ILE A 435 2.82 12.79 5.15
C ILE A 435 1.57 12.15 5.78
N GLY A 436 0.74 12.90 6.50
CA GLY A 436 -0.56 12.39 6.97
C GLY A 436 -1.52 12.09 5.81
N ALA A 437 -1.60 12.98 4.81
CA ALA A 437 -2.39 12.78 3.60
C ALA A 437 -1.92 11.56 2.78
N ALA A 438 -0.63 11.19 2.83
CA ALA A 438 -0.09 9.96 2.23
C ALA A 438 -0.87 8.71 2.67
N VAL A 439 -1.04 8.57 3.99
CA VAL A 439 -1.71 7.42 4.60
C VAL A 439 -3.21 7.48 4.30
N LEU A 440 -3.84 8.66 4.35
CA LEU A 440 -5.24 8.84 3.93
C LEU A 440 -5.45 8.42 2.46
N CYS A 441 -4.53 8.78 1.56
CA CYS A 441 -4.56 8.36 0.16
C CYS A 441 -4.40 6.84 -0.01
N LEU A 442 -3.40 6.21 0.62
CA LEU A 442 -3.22 4.75 0.57
C LEU A 442 -4.40 3.97 1.17
N CYS A 443 -4.91 4.38 2.34
CA CYS A 443 -6.09 3.77 2.94
C CYS A 443 -7.33 3.96 2.06
N SER A 444 -7.45 5.07 1.32
CA SER A 444 -8.60 5.33 0.44
C SER A 444 -8.54 4.50 -0.85
N GLY A 445 -7.38 4.47 -1.52
CA GLY A 445 -7.15 3.66 -2.71
C GLY A 445 -7.31 2.16 -2.45
N THR A 446 -6.96 1.68 -1.24
CA THR A 446 -7.23 0.30 -0.83
C THR A 446 -8.68 0.05 -0.39
N CYS A 447 -9.35 1.03 0.22
CA CYS A 447 -10.75 0.89 0.66
C CYS A 447 -11.75 0.85 -0.51
N ILE A 448 -11.53 1.60 -1.60
CA ILE A 448 -12.42 1.63 -2.78
C ILE A 448 -12.73 0.22 -3.34
N PRO A 449 -11.74 -0.61 -3.73
CA PRO A 449 -12.02 -1.95 -4.27
C PRO A 449 -12.64 -2.88 -3.22
N LEU A 450 -12.22 -2.81 -1.96
CA LEU A 450 -12.81 -3.58 -0.85
C LEU A 450 -14.32 -3.28 -0.69
N VAL A 451 -14.71 -2.02 -0.80
CA VAL A 451 -16.12 -1.58 -0.80
C VAL A 451 -16.87 -2.07 -2.05
N LEU A 452 -16.25 -2.02 -3.24
CA LEU A 452 -16.85 -2.56 -4.47
C LEU A 452 -17.07 -4.08 -4.40
N VAL A 453 -16.21 -4.83 -3.70
CA VAL A 453 -16.40 -6.26 -3.42
C VAL A 453 -17.66 -6.53 -2.58
N LEU A 454 -18.04 -5.63 -1.66
CA LEU A 454 -19.30 -5.74 -0.93
C LEU A 454 -20.50 -5.48 -1.85
N PHE A 455 -20.45 -4.43 -2.68
CA PHE A 455 -21.53 -4.10 -3.63
C PHE A 455 -21.77 -5.21 -4.67
N THR A 456 -20.71 -5.79 -5.23
CA THR A 456 -20.76 -6.95 -6.14
C THR A 456 -21.05 -8.28 -5.43
N ARG A 457 -21.24 -8.27 -4.10
CA ARG A 457 -21.52 -9.44 -3.25
C ARG A 457 -20.49 -10.57 -3.39
N ARG A 458 -19.23 -10.21 -3.62
CA ARG A 458 -18.09 -11.13 -3.88
C ARG A 458 -18.23 -12.03 -5.12
N ARG A 459 -19.23 -11.83 -5.99
CA ARG A 459 -19.46 -12.67 -7.20
C ARG A 459 -18.31 -12.60 -8.20
N VAL A 460 -17.79 -11.40 -8.43
CA VAL A 460 -16.69 -11.12 -9.37
C VAL A 460 -15.36 -11.77 -8.93
N LEU A 461 -15.27 -12.26 -7.69
CA LEU A 461 -14.11 -12.98 -7.15
C LEU A 461 -14.25 -14.52 -7.21
N GLN A 462 -15.26 -15.04 -7.91
CA GLN A 462 -15.35 -16.48 -8.23
C GLN A 462 -14.21 -16.85 -9.22
N GLY A 463 -13.75 -18.10 -9.17
CA GLY A 463 -12.60 -18.58 -9.97
C GLY A 463 -11.23 -17.98 -9.63
N ALA A 464 -11.11 -17.10 -8.61
CA ALA A 464 -9.84 -16.48 -8.22
C ALA A 464 -8.84 -17.54 -7.67
N PRO A 465 -7.57 -17.58 -8.13
CA PRO A 465 -6.62 -18.61 -7.71
C PRO A 465 -6.19 -18.57 -6.22
N VAL A 466 -6.42 -17.47 -5.52
CA VAL A 466 -6.18 -17.28 -4.08
C VAL A 466 -7.48 -16.75 -3.43
N LYS A 467 -8.53 -17.56 -3.52
CA LYS A 467 -9.90 -17.34 -3.00
C LYS A 467 -10.00 -17.60 -1.49
N ILE A 468 -10.66 -16.73 -0.74
CA ILE A 468 -10.96 -16.92 0.70
C ILE A 468 -12.33 -17.61 0.83
N ARG A 469 -12.42 -18.62 1.70
CA ARG A 469 -13.68 -19.34 2.01
C ARG A 469 -14.85 -18.37 2.20
N TYR A 470 -15.90 -18.51 1.39
CA TYR A 470 -16.88 -17.44 1.13
C TYR A 470 -17.43 -16.71 2.38
N LYS A 471 -17.83 -17.44 3.42
CA LYS A 471 -18.36 -16.88 4.67
C LYS A 471 -17.31 -16.10 5.48
N LEU A 472 -16.07 -16.56 5.46
CA LEU A 472 -14.95 -15.91 6.15
C LEU A 472 -14.54 -14.63 5.41
N GLY A 473 -14.49 -14.66 4.09
CA GLY A 473 -14.14 -13.50 3.26
C GLY A 473 -15.06 -12.29 3.42
N TRP A 474 -16.37 -12.50 3.66
CA TRP A 474 -17.27 -11.41 4.06
C TRP A 474 -16.85 -10.75 5.38
N THR A 475 -16.53 -11.57 6.39
CA THR A 475 -16.13 -11.08 7.73
C THR A 475 -14.79 -10.34 7.66
N ILE A 476 -13.80 -10.92 6.97
CA ILE A 476 -12.49 -10.30 6.76
C ILE A 476 -12.64 -8.96 6.04
N ASN A 477 -13.35 -8.89 4.91
CA ASN A 477 -13.50 -7.64 4.15
C ASN A 477 -14.19 -6.52 4.98
N ILE A 478 -15.22 -6.85 5.77
CA ILE A 478 -15.87 -5.88 6.65
C ILE A 478 -14.90 -5.37 7.72
N ILE A 479 -14.11 -6.24 8.35
CA ILE A 479 -13.10 -5.82 9.34
C ILE A 479 -12.03 -4.93 8.68
N SER A 480 -11.60 -5.27 7.46
CA SER A 480 -10.61 -4.49 6.70
C SER A 480 -11.11 -3.06 6.40
N ILE A 481 -12.36 -2.90 5.96
CA ILE A 481 -12.95 -1.58 5.70
C ILE A 481 -13.09 -0.78 7.00
N VAL A 482 -13.57 -1.40 8.09
CA VAL A 482 -13.66 -0.75 9.41
C VAL A 482 -12.28 -0.33 9.93
N TRP A 483 -11.26 -1.17 9.72
CA TRP A 483 -9.88 -0.85 10.10
C TRP A 483 -9.32 0.32 9.28
N LEU A 484 -9.42 0.29 7.95
CA LEU A 484 -8.92 1.38 7.10
C LEU A 484 -9.58 2.73 7.45
N VAL A 485 -10.89 2.75 7.75
CA VAL A 485 -11.60 3.95 8.21
C VAL A 485 -11.13 4.40 9.60
N LEU A 486 -10.84 3.46 10.51
CA LEU A 486 -10.27 3.77 11.83
C LEU A 486 -8.83 4.32 11.72
N SER A 487 -8.02 3.79 10.81
CA SER A 487 -6.67 4.28 10.50
C SER A 487 -6.70 5.68 9.90
N MET A 488 -7.66 5.97 9.00
CA MET A 488 -7.89 7.34 8.51
C MET A 488 -8.23 8.29 9.66
N PHE A 489 -9.16 7.90 10.53
CA PHE A 489 -9.56 8.72 11.69
C PHE A 489 -8.37 8.97 12.64
N SER A 490 -7.60 7.93 12.97
CA SER A 490 -6.37 8.00 13.77
C SER A 490 -5.38 9.03 13.19
N VAL A 491 -5.11 8.95 11.89
CA VAL A 491 -4.17 9.85 11.17
C VAL A 491 -4.69 11.30 11.06
N CYS A 492 -6.00 11.55 11.15
CA CYS A 492 -6.55 12.91 11.13
C CYS A 492 -6.43 13.64 12.49
N MET A 493 -6.28 12.90 13.59
CA MET A 493 -6.21 13.48 14.93
C MET A 493 -4.81 14.07 15.23
N PRO A 494 -4.68 15.14 16.02
CA PRO A 494 -3.38 15.65 16.45
C PRO A 494 -2.80 14.80 17.60
N VAL A 495 -1.50 14.53 17.53
CA VAL A 495 -0.73 13.66 18.46
C VAL A 495 -0.72 14.18 19.91
N SER A 496 -0.96 15.47 20.13
CA SER A 496 -1.04 16.08 21.46
C SER A 496 -1.91 17.34 21.43
N VAL A 497 -2.63 17.61 22.52
CA VAL A 497 -3.42 18.84 22.74
C VAL A 497 -2.93 19.60 23.99
N PRO A 498 -3.05 20.94 24.06
CA PRO A 498 -3.63 21.85 23.06
C PRO A 498 -2.79 21.97 21.78
N VAL A 499 -3.48 22.21 20.66
CA VAL A 499 -2.83 22.48 19.36
C VAL A 499 -2.62 23.97 19.14
N THR A 500 -1.55 24.31 18.41
CA THR A 500 -1.26 25.65 17.90
C THR A 500 -1.33 25.64 16.37
N LEU A 501 -1.31 26.80 15.72
CA LEU A 501 -1.22 26.88 14.25
C LEU A 501 0.02 26.16 13.67
N ARG A 502 1.08 25.95 14.47
CA ARG A 502 2.29 25.21 14.07
C ARG A 502 2.26 23.72 14.43
N SER A 503 1.39 23.29 15.35
CA SER A 503 1.29 21.90 15.82
C SER A 503 -0.04 21.19 15.51
N MET A 504 -0.99 21.88 14.89
CA MET A 504 -2.24 21.29 14.40
C MET A 504 -1.97 20.32 13.23
N ASN A 505 -2.75 19.24 13.17
CA ASN A 505 -2.69 18.27 12.09
C ASN A 505 -3.57 18.74 10.92
N TYR A 506 -2.94 19.14 9.79
CA TYR A 506 -3.65 19.59 8.58
C TYR A 506 -3.87 18.47 7.55
N ALA A 507 -3.60 17.19 7.88
CA ALA A 507 -3.63 16.07 6.93
C ALA A 507 -4.97 15.94 6.18
N ILE A 508 -6.09 16.12 6.86
CA ILE A 508 -7.43 16.06 6.25
C ILE A 508 -7.65 17.18 5.21
N ILE A 509 -7.08 18.37 5.43
CA ILE A 509 -7.18 19.50 4.50
C ILE A 509 -6.35 19.22 3.24
N VAL A 510 -5.11 18.72 3.42
CA VAL A 510 -4.25 18.34 2.28
C VAL A 510 -4.86 17.18 1.49
N TYR A 511 -5.45 16.18 2.16
CA TYR A 511 -6.18 15.09 1.52
C TYR A 511 -7.40 15.57 0.72
N VAL A 512 -8.19 16.50 1.24
CA VAL A 512 -9.32 17.10 0.50
C VAL A 512 -8.82 17.90 -0.72
N LEU A 513 -7.70 18.63 -0.60
CA LEU A 513 -7.06 19.30 -1.74
C LEU A 513 -6.56 18.28 -2.79
N CYS A 514 -5.98 17.15 -2.37
CA CYS A 514 -5.61 16.06 -3.27
C CYS A 514 -6.84 15.50 -4.01
N LEU A 515 -7.95 15.23 -3.31
CA LEU A 515 -9.20 14.80 -3.95
C LEU A 515 -9.71 15.80 -4.98
N ILE A 516 -9.75 17.10 -4.66
CA ILE A 516 -10.15 18.17 -5.59
C ILE A 516 -9.25 18.16 -6.84
N CYS A 517 -7.93 18.03 -6.68
CA CYS A 517 -7.00 17.90 -7.80
C CYS A 517 -7.28 16.65 -8.66
N ILE A 518 -7.55 15.49 -8.05
CA ILE A 518 -7.91 14.26 -8.78
C ILE A 518 -9.22 14.44 -9.55
N THR A 519 -10.22 15.11 -8.98
CA THR A 519 -11.50 15.45 -9.64
C THR A 519 -11.30 16.41 -10.81
N VAL A 520 -10.48 17.45 -10.65
CA VAL A 520 -10.16 18.40 -11.74
C VAL A 520 -9.40 17.69 -12.88
N LEU A 521 -8.44 16.84 -12.55
CA LEU A 521 -7.72 16.03 -13.54
C LEU A 521 -8.64 14.98 -14.21
N TYR A 522 -9.64 14.44 -13.50
CA TYR A 522 -10.65 13.54 -14.09
C TYR A 522 -11.43 14.24 -15.21
N PHE A 523 -11.98 15.42 -14.92
CA PHE A 523 -12.78 16.17 -15.90
C PHE A 523 -11.93 16.81 -17.01
N ARG A 524 -10.66 17.16 -16.75
CA ARG A 524 -9.78 17.81 -17.73
C ARG A 524 -8.98 16.83 -18.62
N TRP A 525 -8.63 15.65 -18.10
CA TRP A 525 -7.80 14.66 -18.81
C TRP A 525 -8.41 13.26 -18.78
N GLY A 526 -8.75 12.76 -17.59
CA GLY A 526 -9.13 11.36 -17.38
C GLY A 526 -10.30 10.90 -18.27
N LYS A 527 -11.40 11.65 -18.28
CA LYS A 527 -12.61 11.35 -19.08
C LYS A 527 -12.36 11.16 -20.59
N TYR A 528 -11.28 11.73 -21.13
CA TYR A 528 -10.99 11.75 -22.56
C TYR A 528 -9.80 10.86 -22.97
N ASN A 529 -8.85 10.62 -22.05
CA ASN A 529 -7.56 9.98 -22.37
C ASN A 529 -7.34 8.66 -21.62
N PHE A 530 -7.88 8.50 -20.41
CA PHE A 530 -7.67 7.30 -19.60
C PHE A 530 -8.39 6.12 -20.25
N LYS A 531 -7.66 5.07 -20.60
CA LYS A 531 -8.20 3.84 -21.16
C LYS A 531 -8.20 2.78 -20.09
N LEU A 532 -9.34 2.13 -19.89
CA LEU A 532 -9.43 0.98 -19.00
C LEU A 532 -8.73 -0.24 -19.63
N PRO A 533 -8.20 -1.16 -18.82
CA PRO A 533 -7.66 -2.43 -19.29
C PRO A 533 -8.67 -3.19 -20.14
N LEU A 534 -8.27 -3.64 -21.33
CA LEU A 534 -9.05 -4.56 -22.13
C LEU A 534 -8.70 -5.99 -21.71
N ALA A 535 -9.64 -6.65 -21.03
CA ALA A 535 -9.57 -8.08 -20.75
C ALA A 535 -9.65 -8.91 -22.04
N ASP A 536 -9.10 -10.12 -22.01
CA ASP A 536 -9.14 -11.05 -23.14
C ASP A 536 -10.52 -11.71 -23.28
N GLU A 537 -11.31 -11.23 -24.24
CA GLU A 537 -12.62 -11.76 -24.68
C GLU A 537 -12.61 -13.24 -25.09
N VAL A 538 -11.44 -13.87 -25.12
CA VAL A 538 -11.15 -15.25 -25.54
C VAL A 538 -11.96 -16.31 -24.78
N ARG A 539 -12.44 -16.03 -23.55
CA ARG A 539 -13.38 -16.91 -22.83
C ARG A 539 -14.86 -16.60 -23.06
N VAL A 540 -15.25 -15.33 -23.24
CA VAL A 540 -16.66 -14.92 -23.44
C VAL A 540 -17.24 -15.52 -24.73
N SER A 541 -16.43 -15.56 -25.81
CA SER A 541 -16.81 -16.27 -27.05
C SER A 541 -16.70 -17.80 -26.95
N GLY A 542 -15.92 -18.31 -25.99
CA GLY A 542 -15.77 -19.74 -25.73
C GLY A 542 -17.02 -20.36 -25.13
N GLU A 543 -17.61 -19.72 -24.12
CA GLU A 543 -18.90 -20.15 -23.55
C GLU A 543 -20.01 -20.10 -24.59
N MET A 544 -20.08 -19.02 -25.39
CA MET A 544 -21.12 -18.88 -26.41
C MET A 544 -21.03 -19.97 -27.50
N HIS A 545 -19.82 -20.40 -27.89
CA HIS A 545 -19.66 -21.54 -28.80
C HIS A 545 -19.91 -22.90 -28.14
N ALA A 546 -19.53 -23.08 -26.87
CA ALA A 546 -19.78 -24.31 -26.13
C ALA A 546 -21.28 -24.59 -25.97
N ASP A 547 -22.06 -23.56 -25.64
CA ASP A 547 -23.52 -23.65 -25.47
C ASP A 547 -24.20 -24.08 -26.79
N TYR A 548 -23.78 -23.51 -27.93
CA TYR A 548 -24.26 -23.96 -29.25
C TYR A 548 -23.81 -25.38 -29.64
N SER A 549 -22.61 -25.83 -29.25
CA SER A 549 -22.20 -27.23 -29.51
C SER A 549 -23.00 -28.23 -28.66
N HIS A 550 -23.25 -27.93 -27.38
CA HIS A 550 -24.09 -28.79 -26.54
C HIS A 550 -25.54 -28.82 -27.02
N LEU A 551 -26.08 -27.68 -27.48
CA LEU A 551 -27.42 -27.66 -28.10
C LEU A 551 -27.48 -28.47 -29.40
N ALA A 552 -26.41 -28.48 -30.21
CA ALA A 552 -26.32 -29.31 -31.41
C ALA A 552 -26.24 -30.82 -31.08
N ASP A 553 -25.38 -31.20 -30.14
CA ASP A 553 -25.23 -32.58 -29.67
C ASP A 553 -26.55 -33.11 -29.07
N ASP A 554 -27.25 -32.32 -28.25
CA ASP A 554 -28.56 -32.69 -27.70
C ASP A 554 -29.67 -32.78 -28.76
N ILE A 555 -29.60 -31.97 -29.83
CA ILE A 555 -30.50 -32.09 -30.99
C ILE A 555 -30.22 -33.37 -31.78
N GLU A 556 -28.97 -33.76 -32.02
CA GLU A 556 -28.66 -35.05 -32.67
C GLU A 556 -28.98 -36.25 -31.76
N MET A 557 -28.74 -36.13 -30.45
CA MET A 557 -29.01 -37.18 -29.46
C MET A 557 -30.52 -37.37 -29.19
N SER A 558 -31.34 -36.33 -29.36
CA SER A 558 -32.80 -36.44 -29.32
C SER A 558 -33.38 -36.91 -30.66
N ALA A 559 -32.83 -36.46 -31.80
CA ALA A 559 -33.23 -36.94 -33.12
C ALA A 559 -32.95 -38.44 -33.32
N SER A 560 -31.82 -38.95 -32.83
CA SER A 560 -31.50 -40.39 -32.84
C SER A 560 -32.47 -41.19 -31.96
N LYS A 561 -32.66 -40.79 -30.69
CA LYS A 561 -33.64 -41.44 -29.78
C LYS A 561 -35.06 -41.45 -30.34
N SER A 562 -35.47 -40.44 -31.11
CA SER A 562 -36.79 -40.43 -31.77
C SER A 562 -36.94 -41.52 -32.85
N LYS A 563 -35.85 -41.87 -33.56
CA LYS A 563 -35.85 -42.92 -34.59
C LYS A 563 -35.89 -44.32 -33.98
N ASP A 564 -35.19 -44.53 -32.87
CA ASP A 564 -35.21 -45.80 -32.16
C ASP A 564 -36.57 -46.04 -31.47
N ALA A 565 -37.16 -45.00 -30.88
CA ALA A 565 -38.50 -45.08 -30.27
C ALA A 565 -39.61 -45.36 -31.30
N ALA A 566 -39.48 -44.83 -32.53
CA ALA A 566 -40.46 -45.04 -33.61
C ALA A 566 -40.43 -46.46 -34.23
N ASN A 567 -39.55 -47.35 -33.76
CA ASN A 567 -39.28 -48.66 -34.36
C ASN A 567 -39.65 -49.85 -33.43
N ILE A 568 -40.43 -49.62 -32.38
CA ILE A 568 -40.82 -50.63 -31.38
C ILE A 568 -42.35 -50.84 -31.34
N ASP A 569 -43.15 -49.76 -31.38
CA ASP A 569 -44.61 -49.85 -31.48
C ASP A 569 -45.10 -49.68 -32.94
N ASN A 570 -45.16 -50.80 -33.67
CA ASN A 570 -46.08 -50.99 -34.81
C ASN A 570 -46.07 -52.47 -35.25
N ASN A 571 -46.88 -53.29 -34.58
CA ASN A 571 -47.23 -54.63 -35.05
C ASN A 571 -48.74 -54.82 -34.82
N GLU A 572 -49.42 -55.50 -35.76
CA GLU A 572 -50.89 -55.59 -35.92
C GLU A 572 -51.63 -54.35 -36.49
N ILE A 573 -52.86 -54.60 -36.96
CA ILE A 573 -53.88 -53.66 -37.49
C ILE A 573 -53.63 -53.04 -38.89
N THR A 574 -53.79 -53.90 -39.89
CA THR A 574 -54.64 -53.70 -41.09
C THR A 574 -55.06 -52.28 -41.56
N LYS A 575 -54.58 -51.95 -42.77
CA LYS A 575 -55.36 -51.59 -43.99
C LYS A 575 -56.21 -50.30 -44.11
N ASP A 576 -56.16 -49.83 -45.36
CA ASP A 576 -57.13 -49.05 -46.15
C ASP A 576 -57.17 -47.51 -45.97
N ASP A 577 -57.46 -46.84 -47.10
CA ASP A 577 -57.73 -45.41 -47.38
C ASP A 577 -56.69 -44.30 -47.02
N ILE A 578 -56.61 -43.14 -47.70
CA ILE A 578 -56.62 -42.71 -49.12
C ILE A 578 -56.61 -41.16 -49.14
N SER A 579 -55.91 -40.57 -50.12
CA SER A 579 -56.05 -39.18 -50.64
C SER A 579 -55.52 -37.94 -49.88
N SER A 580 -54.71 -37.18 -50.65
CA SER A 580 -54.66 -35.70 -50.69
C SER A 580 -53.99 -34.93 -49.51
N ASN A 581 -53.37 -33.76 -49.68
CA ASN A 581 -53.23 -32.91 -50.87
C ASN A 581 -51.97 -31.99 -50.82
N THR A 582 -51.29 -31.78 -51.96
CA THR A 582 -50.92 -30.46 -52.57
C THR A 582 -50.36 -29.30 -51.68
N LYS A 583 -49.25 -28.58 -51.99
CA LYS A 583 -48.13 -28.67 -52.99
C LYS A 583 -47.18 -27.41 -52.95
N LEU A 584 -45.89 -27.53 -53.36
CA LEU A 584 -44.96 -26.48 -53.96
C LEU A 584 -44.51 -25.27 -53.08
N ASP A 585 -43.40 -24.51 -53.29
CA ASP A 585 -42.11 -24.54 -54.08
C ASP A 585 -41.11 -23.48 -53.47
N VAL A 586 -39.75 -23.43 -53.54
CA VAL A 586 -38.62 -23.69 -54.53
C VAL A 586 -38.34 -22.49 -55.48
N ASP A 587 -37.13 -21.91 -55.72
CA ASP A 587 -35.68 -21.92 -55.31
C ASP A 587 -35.22 -20.42 -55.29
N SER A 588 -34.30 -19.78 -54.54
CA SER A 588 -32.95 -20.01 -53.92
C SER A 588 -31.70 -19.66 -54.79
N LYS A 589 -30.56 -19.31 -54.12
CA LYS A 589 -29.25 -18.79 -54.64
C LYS A 589 -29.22 -17.29 -55.05
N GLY A 590 -28.07 -16.59 -55.12
CA GLY A 590 -26.70 -16.93 -54.68
C GLY A 590 -25.59 -16.00 -55.24
N ASP A 591 -24.38 -16.13 -54.68
CA ASP A 591 -23.06 -15.57 -55.13
C ASP A 591 -22.76 -14.05 -55.05
N GLY A 592 -21.46 -13.70 -55.16
CA GLY A 592 -20.89 -12.40 -54.71
C GLY A 592 -20.03 -11.58 -55.71
N PRO A 593 -18.78 -11.21 -55.38
CA PRO A 593 -18.42 -9.78 -55.26
C PRO A 593 -17.49 -9.18 -56.33
N VAL A 594 -17.50 -7.84 -56.46
CA VAL A 594 -16.59 -7.04 -57.31
C VAL A 594 -16.06 -5.81 -56.55
N ARG A 595 -14.87 -5.34 -56.93
CA ARG A 595 -14.11 -4.21 -56.37
C ARG A 595 -13.76 -3.24 -57.50
N GLU A 596 -13.99 -1.93 -57.32
CA GLU A 596 -13.18 -0.89 -57.98
C GLU A 596 -13.26 0.49 -57.28
N THR A 597 -12.73 1.56 -57.89
CA THR A 597 -12.06 2.67 -57.18
C THR A 597 -12.34 4.08 -57.71
N ASN A 598 -12.09 5.10 -56.85
CA ASN A 598 -11.49 6.43 -57.13
C ASN A 598 -12.28 7.71 -56.75
N SER A 599 -11.58 8.53 -55.95
CA SER A 599 -11.32 9.98 -56.08
C SER A 599 -12.41 11.07 -55.95
N SER A 600 -11.94 12.22 -55.42
CA SER A 600 -12.47 13.59 -55.51
C SER A 600 -13.82 13.89 -54.83
N ASP A 601 -14.07 15.07 -54.25
CA ASP A 601 -13.28 16.31 -54.24
C ASP A 601 -13.43 17.12 -52.93
N ASN A 602 -12.58 18.13 -52.75
CA ASN A 602 -12.57 19.05 -51.61
C ASN A 602 -12.80 20.51 -52.09
N PRO A 603 -13.71 21.31 -51.52
CA PRO A 603 -13.78 22.75 -51.78
C PRO A 603 -13.10 23.58 -50.68
N PHE A 604 -12.28 24.55 -51.09
CA PHE A 604 -11.73 25.61 -50.25
C PHE A 604 -12.80 26.68 -49.92
N ALA A 605 -12.62 27.44 -48.84
CA ALA A 605 -12.30 28.88 -48.93
C ALA A 605 -12.11 29.53 -47.55
N GLU A 606 -11.29 30.58 -47.51
CA GLU A 606 -11.04 31.43 -46.34
C GLU A 606 -12.00 32.64 -46.31
N THR A 607 -12.20 33.23 -45.12
CA THR A 607 -12.45 34.67 -45.00
C THR A 607 -11.61 35.22 -43.84
N THR A 608 -10.94 36.34 -44.08
CA THR A 608 -10.10 37.08 -43.14
C THR A 608 -10.62 38.53 -43.03
N LEU A 609 -10.00 39.35 -42.17
CA LEU A 609 -10.20 40.81 -42.02
C LEU A 609 -11.51 41.24 -41.29
N ASN A 610 -11.52 42.24 -40.39
CA ASN A 610 -10.42 42.89 -39.65
C ASN A 610 -10.96 43.70 -38.41
N ASP A 611 -10.09 44.53 -37.82
CA ASP A 611 -10.37 45.77 -37.04
C ASP A 611 -10.86 45.68 -35.57
N ASN A 612 -9.87 45.63 -34.68
CA ASN A 612 -9.78 46.50 -33.47
C ASN A 612 -9.68 47.99 -33.91
N PRO A 613 -9.97 49.06 -33.10
CA PRO A 613 -9.21 49.37 -31.86
C PRO A 613 -9.91 50.22 -30.76
N PHE A 614 -9.09 50.65 -29.78
CA PHE A 614 -9.33 51.57 -28.64
C PHE A 614 -10.13 50.99 -27.44
N ASP A 615 -9.82 51.36 -26.18
CA ASP A 615 -8.88 52.40 -25.69
C ASP A 615 -8.06 51.95 -24.45
N GLU A 616 -7.01 52.69 -24.10
CA GLU A 616 -6.01 52.31 -23.09
C GLU A 616 -6.18 53.00 -21.70
N SER A 617 -5.58 52.38 -20.67
CA SER A 617 -4.92 53.06 -19.52
C SER A 617 -5.80 53.74 -18.43
N PRO A 618 -5.24 54.22 -17.30
CA PRO A 618 -4.12 53.69 -16.50
C PRO A 618 -4.38 53.68 -14.96
N LEU A 619 -3.39 53.13 -14.22
CA LEU A 619 -2.88 53.54 -12.89
C LEU A 619 -3.84 53.83 -11.70
N ASN A 620 -3.53 53.21 -10.56
CA ASN A 620 -3.20 53.96 -9.34
C ASN A 620 -2.40 53.09 -8.36
N ASP A 621 -1.13 53.42 -8.16
CA ASP A 621 -0.38 53.10 -6.93
C ASP A 621 -0.63 54.23 -5.92
N ASP A 622 -0.71 53.92 -4.62
CA ASP A 622 0.09 54.61 -3.59
C ASP A 622 -0.06 53.93 -2.19
N PRO A 623 0.91 54.10 -1.27
CA PRO A 623 1.00 53.34 -0.02
C PRO A 623 0.39 54.07 1.20
N ILE A 624 0.16 53.32 2.29
CA ILE A 624 -0.06 53.90 3.63
C ILE A 624 0.82 53.18 4.67
N ASP A 625 1.97 53.82 4.91
CA ASP A 625 2.63 54.15 6.19
C ASP A 625 2.80 53.14 7.35
N GLU A 626 3.94 53.27 8.04
CA GLU A 626 4.23 52.66 9.33
C GLU A 626 3.93 53.64 10.49
N SER A 627 3.43 53.17 11.63
CA SER A 627 3.94 53.53 12.98
C SER A 627 3.07 52.94 14.11
N PRO A 628 3.64 52.72 15.32
CA PRO A 628 2.94 52.06 16.42
C PRO A 628 2.28 53.04 17.41
N LEU A 629 1.24 52.58 18.10
CA LEU A 629 0.73 53.19 19.32
C LEU A 629 0.75 52.19 20.48
N ASN A 630 1.50 52.54 21.53
CA ASN A 630 1.27 52.01 22.88
C ASN A 630 -0.03 52.60 23.43
N ASP A 631 -0.67 51.91 24.38
CA ASP A 631 -1.19 52.53 25.61
C ASP A 631 -1.54 51.44 26.64
N ASP A 632 -0.57 51.08 27.48
CA ASP A 632 -0.82 50.49 28.79
C ASP A 632 -1.10 51.61 29.80
N PRO A 633 -2.09 51.45 30.69
CA PRO A 633 -1.83 51.89 32.06
C PRO A 633 -2.49 50.98 33.12
N PHE A 634 -1.85 49.87 33.48
CA PHE A 634 -1.98 49.30 34.83
C PHE A 634 -0.64 48.79 35.37
N THR A 635 0.14 49.71 35.93
CA THR A 635 1.23 49.37 36.85
C THR A 635 0.69 49.32 38.27
N GLU A 636 0.81 48.17 38.94
CA GLU A 636 0.91 48.16 40.40
C GLU A 636 1.95 47.12 40.83
N SER A 637 2.85 47.53 41.73
CA SER A 637 4.11 46.86 41.98
C SER A 637 4.14 46.21 43.36
N HIS A 638 4.64 44.98 43.45
CA HIS A 638 5.19 44.48 44.72
C HIS A 638 6.36 43.49 44.50
N SER A 639 7.57 44.04 44.52
CA SER A 639 8.81 43.28 44.70
C SER A 639 9.25 43.32 46.17
N ASN A 640 9.25 42.18 46.85
CA ASN A 640 10.01 41.94 48.09
C ASN A 640 10.60 40.51 47.96
N VAL A 641 11.91 40.34 47.80
CA VAL A 641 12.99 40.48 48.81
C VAL A 641 13.07 39.25 49.73
N ILE A 642 14.06 38.39 49.42
CA ILE A 642 14.78 37.47 50.30
C ILE A 642 13.93 36.41 51.05
N ARG A 643 14.06 35.13 50.64
CA ARG A 643 15.01 34.22 51.30
C ARG A 643 15.44 33.05 50.43
#